data_AF-A0A899FY40-F1
#
_entry.id   AF-A0A899FY40-F1
#
_cell.length_a   1.000
_cell.length_b   1.000
_cell.length_c   1.000
_cell.angle_alpha   90.00
_cell.angle_beta   90.00
_cell.angle_gamma   90.00
#
_symmetry.space_group_name_H-M   'P 1'
#
loop_
_entity.id
_entity.type
_entity.pdbx_description
1 polymer ?
#
loop_
_entity_poly.entity_id
_entity_poly.type
_entity_poly.pdbx_seq_one_letter_code
_entity_poly.pdbx_strand_id
1 'polypeptide(L)'
;MKSFVQIVQIPSADTNFQPSILMHCNNKRYLFGAGEAIQRTCIGRKIKTRKIRDVFLTFGSRGVWEGFGGFPGLFLTMADQNPLISDITIHGPRNTMYLMLTLRHFIYRPNIKIKINEFRSEKDLFVDENVTITPVISLPRNNELVNKSREIGFCDKKRSYEEYMKDIHYGFEFIQEMVFYSNDGKVKISCFEDIQKALLSNSDNIKSKISQKDSLKMINIDRNVHNALETTPFPISVTYICEGHTQPGKFNPIAAKTLGVTPGPQFGRLCKGESIVLDNGSVVHPYQVLEKPRPGFIFIIVDCPDKNYVDSLVKKDIWNDYYKSGTKKVQLMIHMVNEDVLNDPGYINWMHQFSENVQHIISCPSLCPDSITHEKVALQQLKLNKLSDNHFPLPQCMAFESEKKGINIKNLLITGIKPLQKFALDPNPSFIENEVLFPIDLKSPENFRGLDVFLSLAKKANEDILRDQEKFIARSNIPGSNVKVITLGTGSALPSHYRNVSSTVIRIPGHGSVILDAGEGTLGQLSRQFGSDLDSFLKDLKWIYISHLHADHHLGTIRILKQWNKANCENDKVIYVSAPWKYFCFLQEYSNIEDFGWERVRTISNGDICEDFTLKKTLSDSRMNPTNLNDLLRDLSLSSFSTVNAIHCPWSFSMQFTHLDGWKVSYSGDTRPNENFVKLGMNSTLLIHEATLDDDKLEEAIKKKHSTTSEAIDIGKRMNASFTLLTHFSQRYPKIPNFIMNDNNSENRLGIAFDGMQIEFSDFWKLSYYSNALKTLYEWNNELMTEHLTYPPLSLIDDVINTINTLLYKAVGAIEQYMKHLPPSMISEKEINEGVQQVETFLENAIDRNFDAFELYALRNIFMVPENIRGWIKLRHQMSEQDFEKIKSEISLLKNKISMAYKVLHTLENEDLLNQSILQQLRDFTKKLAFLSDISKEHEVKPLPETVEFLVNQTLTLQSLLSSLQTLALTYDKKPLSLSERILYIEKSILTQLPIYSNDNSDTVNLTDARSLLYRLSQLE
;
A
#
# COMPACT_ATOMS: atom_id res chain seq x y z
N MET A 1 25.96 6.35 21.54
CA MET A 1 24.67 6.40 20.83
C MET A 1 24.69 7.68 20.01
N LYS A 2 24.28 7.64 18.74
CA LYS A 2 24.20 8.86 17.93
C LYS A 2 22.73 9.07 17.57
N SER A 3 22.04 9.84 18.40
CA SER A 3 20.68 10.28 18.12
C SER A 3 20.73 11.48 17.18
N PHE A 4 19.88 11.49 16.15
CA PHE A 4 19.83 12.59 15.19
C PHE A 4 18.43 12.75 14.60
N VAL A 5 18.13 13.96 14.17
CA VAL A 5 16.92 14.28 13.41
C VAL A 5 17.27 14.35 11.92
N GLN A 6 16.42 13.79 11.07
CA GLN A 6 16.57 13.76 9.62
C GLN A 6 15.32 14.31 8.94
N ILE A 7 15.49 15.26 8.03
CA ILE A 7 14.42 15.75 7.16
C ILE A 7 14.17 14.72 6.03
N VAL A 8 12.96 14.17 5.97
CA VAL A 8 12.55 13.16 4.98
C VAL A 8 11.94 13.83 3.76
N GLN A 9 10.95 14.71 3.96
CA GLN A 9 10.27 15.46 2.90
C GLN A 9 10.37 16.96 3.20
N ILE A 10 10.38 17.76 2.14
CA ILE A 10 10.30 19.23 2.20
C ILE A 10 9.10 19.69 1.39
N PRO A 11 8.60 20.92 1.58
CA PRO A 11 7.61 21.49 0.66
C PRO A 11 8.15 21.54 -0.78
N SER A 12 7.45 20.94 -1.74
CA SER A 12 7.71 21.07 -3.18
C SER A 12 6.42 20.84 -3.98
N ALA A 13 6.46 20.85 -5.30
CA ALA A 13 5.31 20.41 -6.10
C ALA A 13 5.08 18.89 -5.96
N ASP A 14 6.14 18.08 -5.86
CA ASP A 14 6.03 16.62 -5.72
C ASP A 14 5.54 16.21 -4.33
N THR A 15 5.99 16.93 -3.32
CA THR A 15 5.80 16.61 -1.91
C THR A 15 5.04 17.74 -1.25
N ASN A 16 3.98 17.38 -0.55
CA ASN A 16 3.03 18.31 0.05
C ASN A 16 3.67 19.47 0.85
N PHE A 17 2.89 20.53 1.12
CA PHE A 17 3.31 21.72 1.88
C PHE A 17 3.81 21.46 3.32
N GLN A 18 3.64 20.24 3.83
CA GLN A 18 4.11 19.85 5.16
C GLN A 18 5.32 18.91 5.07
N PRO A 19 6.43 19.21 5.77
CA PRO A 19 7.58 18.30 5.81
C PRO A 19 7.29 17.08 6.69
N SER A 20 7.98 15.99 6.37
CA SER A 20 8.04 14.80 7.23
C SER A 20 9.44 14.68 7.84
N ILE A 21 9.50 14.42 9.14
CA ILE A 21 10.72 14.47 9.93
C ILE A 21 10.89 13.13 10.65
N LEU A 22 12.09 12.56 10.57
CA LEU A 22 12.41 11.27 11.17
C LEU A 22 13.48 11.44 12.25
N MET A 23 13.13 11.07 13.48
CA MET A 23 14.07 10.99 14.59
C MET A 23 14.65 9.58 14.68
N HIS A 24 15.97 9.49 14.75
CA HIS A 24 16.67 8.22 14.88
C HIS A 24 17.25 8.09 16.29
N CYS A 25 16.83 7.02 16.97
CA CYS A 25 17.50 6.47 18.15
C CYS A 25 18.12 5.11 17.78
N ASN A 26 18.92 4.51 18.65
CA ASN A 26 19.62 3.24 18.33
C ASN A 26 18.65 2.12 17.92
N ASN A 27 17.57 1.96 18.70
CA ASN A 27 16.68 0.81 18.60
C ASN A 27 15.34 1.15 17.93
N LYS A 28 15.00 2.44 17.84
CA LYS A 28 13.66 2.91 17.45
C LYS A 28 13.73 4.19 16.62
N ARG A 29 12.72 4.42 15.79
CA ARG A 29 12.53 5.66 15.02
C ARG A 29 11.14 6.23 15.25
N TYR A 30 11.07 7.55 15.27
CA TYR A 30 9.85 8.33 15.47
C TYR A 30 9.62 9.18 14.24
N LEU A 31 8.46 9.05 13.61
CA LEU A 31 8.08 9.82 12.44
C LEU A 31 7.16 10.96 12.87
N PHE A 32 7.45 12.18 12.45
CA PHE A 32 6.59 13.35 12.65
C PHE A 32 6.06 13.80 11.28
N GLY A 33 4.74 13.76 11.11
CA GLY A 33 4.06 13.99 9.83
C GLY A 33 4.27 12.87 8.81
N ALA A 34 3.24 12.56 8.03
CA ALA A 34 3.25 11.53 6.98
C ALA A 34 2.47 12.01 5.74
N GLY A 35 2.94 13.08 5.11
CA GLY A 35 2.33 13.63 3.91
C GLY A 35 2.44 12.68 2.70
N GLU A 36 1.65 12.95 1.65
CA GLU A 36 1.72 12.17 0.41
C GLU A 36 3.15 12.10 -0.17
N ALA A 37 3.43 11.01 -0.86
CA ALA A 37 4.71 10.61 -1.43
C ALA A 37 5.80 10.28 -0.39
N ILE A 38 5.48 10.17 0.90
CA ILE A 38 6.49 9.83 1.94
C ILE A 38 7.11 8.46 1.67
N GLN A 39 6.29 7.48 1.30
CA GLN A 39 6.74 6.14 0.95
C GLN A 39 7.72 6.20 -0.23
N ARG A 40 7.32 6.87 -1.33
CA ARG A 40 8.14 7.03 -2.53
C ARG A 40 9.44 7.77 -2.23
N THR A 41 9.38 8.79 -1.37
CA THR A 41 10.54 9.57 -0.94
C THR A 41 11.52 8.70 -0.14
N CYS A 42 11.01 7.89 0.79
CA CYS A 42 11.84 6.94 1.56
C CYS A 42 12.53 5.92 0.66
N ILE A 43 11.81 5.32 -0.30
CA ILE A 43 12.39 4.40 -1.30
C ILE A 43 13.45 5.13 -2.13
N GLY A 44 13.09 6.28 -2.70
CA GLY A 44 13.97 7.13 -3.52
C GLY A 44 15.30 7.46 -2.85
N ARG A 45 15.25 7.81 -1.56
CA ARG A 45 16.38 8.26 -0.76
C ARG A 45 17.02 7.16 0.09
N LYS A 46 16.61 5.89 -0.09
CA LYS A 46 17.09 4.72 0.67
C LYS A 46 16.96 4.88 2.19
N ILE A 47 15.91 5.58 2.64
CA ILE A 47 15.59 5.74 4.06
C ILE A 47 14.87 4.48 4.53
N LYS A 48 15.46 3.78 5.49
CA LYS A 48 14.87 2.56 6.05
C LYS A 48 13.66 2.91 6.94
N THR A 49 12.53 2.25 6.72
CA THR A 49 11.28 2.47 7.48
C THR A 49 11.01 1.40 8.54
N ARG A 50 11.69 0.23 8.49
CA ARG A 50 11.49 -0.93 9.39
C ARG A 50 11.46 -0.64 10.90
N LYS A 51 12.19 0.38 11.37
CA LYS A 51 12.28 0.76 12.79
C LYS A 51 11.28 1.84 13.23
N ILE A 52 10.42 2.32 12.34
CA ILE A 52 9.36 3.26 12.69
C ILE A 52 8.33 2.49 13.52
N ARG A 53 7.99 3.05 14.69
CA ARG A 53 7.05 2.46 15.64
C ARG A 53 6.00 3.45 16.11
N ASP A 54 6.39 4.72 16.26
CA ASP A 54 5.47 5.78 16.62
C ASP A 54 5.44 6.84 15.52
N VAL A 55 4.22 7.22 15.13
CA VAL A 55 3.95 8.28 14.15
C VAL A 55 3.19 9.39 14.86
N PHE A 56 3.81 10.56 14.96
CA PHE A 56 3.24 11.77 15.56
C PHE A 56 2.67 12.65 14.45
N LEU A 57 1.36 12.78 14.42
CA LEU A 57 0.67 13.53 13.39
C LEU A 57 0.68 15.02 13.71
N THR A 58 1.18 15.78 12.75
CA THR A 58 1.19 17.24 12.76
C THR A 58 0.16 17.69 11.74
N PHE A 59 -0.84 18.47 12.13
CA PHE A 59 -1.84 19.02 11.21
C PHE A 59 -2.45 20.27 11.82
N GLY A 60 -3.11 21.10 11.02
CA GLY A 60 -3.76 22.34 11.43
C GLY A 60 -4.51 22.94 10.24
N SER A 61 -4.63 24.27 10.10
CA SER A 61 -5.34 24.87 8.94
C SER A 61 -4.73 24.58 7.56
N ARG A 62 -3.54 23.98 7.49
CA ARG A 62 -2.94 23.47 6.26
C ARG A 62 -3.71 22.28 5.68
N GLY A 63 -4.41 21.55 6.53
CA GLY A 63 -5.21 20.38 6.20
C GLY A 63 -4.71 19.10 6.86
N VAL A 64 -5.62 18.15 7.01
CA VAL A 64 -5.40 16.86 7.68
C VAL A 64 -4.76 15.89 6.69
N TRP A 65 -5.25 15.82 5.45
CA TRP A 65 -4.66 14.94 4.42
C TRP A 65 -3.22 15.35 4.10
N GLU A 66 -2.90 16.63 4.22
CA GLU A 66 -1.56 17.18 4.05
C GLU A 66 -0.53 16.57 5.01
N GLY A 67 -0.93 16.35 6.27
CA GLY A 67 -0.07 15.78 7.31
C GLY A 67 -0.15 14.26 7.43
N PHE A 68 -1.11 13.61 6.76
CA PHE A 68 -1.46 12.20 6.98
C PHE A 68 -1.59 11.34 5.71
N GLY A 69 -1.87 11.93 4.54
CA GLY A 69 -2.31 11.23 3.33
C GLY A 69 -1.33 10.21 2.75
N GLY A 70 -0.05 10.24 3.13
CA GLY A 70 0.94 9.22 2.75
C GLY A 70 1.12 8.10 3.78
N PHE A 71 0.50 8.20 4.96
CA PHE A 71 0.53 7.14 5.96
C PHE A 71 -0.09 5.82 5.46
N PRO A 72 -1.25 5.79 4.78
CA PRO A 72 -1.82 4.55 4.26
C PRO A 72 -0.84 3.72 3.42
N GLY A 73 -0.21 4.34 2.42
CA GLY A 73 0.80 3.68 1.57
C GLY A 73 2.04 3.25 2.35
N LEU A 74 2.53 4.12 3.24
CA LEU A 74 3.66 3.80 4.13
C LEU A 74 3.37 2.59 5.03
N PHE A 75 2.18 2.53 5.64
CA PHE A 75 1.75 1.45 6.52
C PHE A 75 1.71 0.11 5.77
N LEU A 76 1.06 0.08 4.60
CA LEU A 76 0.99 -1.13 3.77
C LEU A 76 2.40 -1.62 3.39
N THR A 77 3.30 -0.69 3.04
CA THR A 77 4.70 -1.01 2.74
C THR A 77 5.43 -1.57 3.94
N MET A 78 5.28 -0.96 5.11
CA MET A 78 5.93 -1.42 6.33
C MET A 78 5.45 -2.82 6.71
N ALA A 79 4.15 -3.04 6.64
CA ALA A 79 3.53 -4.34 6.90
C ALA A 79 4.05 -5.44 5.95
N ASP A 80 4.17 -5.13 4.65
CA ASP A 80 4.61 -6.09 3.63
C ASP A 80 6.13 -6.33 3.68
N GLN A 81 6.93 -5.37 4.16
CA GLN A 81 8.39 -5.51 4.26
C GLN A 81 8.86 -6.37 5.43
N ASN A 82 8.05 -6.57 6.46
CA ASN A 82 8.47 -7.34 7.62
C ASN A 82 7.25 -7.94 8.35
N PRO A 83 6.97 -9.24 8.14
CA PRO A 83 5.83 -9.92 8.77
C PRO A 83 5.92 -10.00 10.30
N LEU A 84 7.08 -9.66 10.88
CA LEU A 84 7.34 -9.61 12.33
C LEU A 84 7.37 -8.18 12.89
N ILE A 85 6.80 -7.18 12.21
CA ILE A 85 6.68 -5.84 12.79
C ILE A 85 5.70 -5.88 13.97
N SER A 86 6.15 -5.40 15.13
CA SER A 86 5.27 -5.05 16.25
C SER A 86 4.37 -3.88 15.87
N ASP A 87 3.18 -3.83 16.48
CA ASP A 87 2.19 -2.76 16.28
C ASP A 87 2.78 -1.34 16.18
N ILE A 88 2.16 -0.55 15.32
CA ILE A 88 2.49 0.86 15.12
C ILE A 88 1.55 1.70 15.98
N THR A 89 2.09 2.67 16.71
CA THR A 89 1.29 3.65 17.44
C THR A 89 1.19 4.94 16.63
N ILE A 90 -0.04 5.42 16.43
CA ILE A 90 -0.33 6.73 15.87
C ILE A 90 -0.70 7.66 17.02
N HIS A 91 0.00 8.78 17.10
CA HIS A 91 -0.17 9.82 18.08
C HIS A 91 -0.72 11.06 17.40
N GLY A 92 -1.85 11.56 17.86
CA GLY A 92 -2.44 12.79 17.30
C GLY A 92 -3.40 13.43 18.30
N PRO A 93 -3.96 14.60 18.01
CA PRO A 93 -5.00 15.21 18.85
C PRO A 93 -6.31 14.40 18.80
N ARG A 94 -7.29 14.84 19.59
CA ARG A 94 -8.66 14.29 19.60
C ARG A 94 -9.22 14.13 18.17
N ASN A 95 -9.98 13.06 17.95
CA ASN A 95 -10.57 12.60 16.66
C ASN A 95 -9.61 11.81 15.75
N THR A 96 -8.34 11.60 16.13
CA THR A 96 -7.41 10.75 15.35
C THR A 96 -7.96 9.34 15.16
N MET A 97 -8.72 8.81 16.13
CA MET A 97 -9.41 7.53 15.97
C MET A 97 -10.39 7.56 14.80
N TYR A 98 -11.25 8.58 14.72
CA TYR A 98 -12.21 8.73 13.64
C TYR A 98 -11.52 8.82 12.27
N LEU A 99 -10.42 9.59 12.17
CA LEU A 99 -9.60 9.66 10.97
C LEU A 99 -9.13 8.28 10.51
N MET A 100 -8.59 7.45 11.41
CA MET A 100 -8.14 6.11 11.05
C MET A 100 -9.28 5.21 10.58
N LEU A 101 -10.46 5.33 11.19
CA LEU A 101 -11.63 4.52 10.84
C LEU A 101 -12.15 4.80 9.43
N THR A 102 -11.96 6.00 8.90
CA THR A 102 -12.35 6.33 7.51
C THR A 102 -11.63 5.42 6.49
N LEU A 103 -10.44 4.90 6.82
CA LEU A 103 -9.56 4.17 5.91
C LEU A 103 -9.88 2.66 5.82
N ARG A 104 -10.84 2.18 6.62
CA ARG A 104 -11.16 0.76 6.80
C ARG A 104 -11.46 -0.02 5.52
N HIS A 105 -11.89 0.65 4.46
CA HIS A 105 -12.25 -0.01 3.19
C HIS A 105 -11.03 -0.40 2.35
N PHE A 106 -9.84 0.14 2.66
CA PHE A 106 -8.63 -0.05 1.86
C PHE A 106 -7.34 -0.20 2.67
N ILE A 107 -7.41 -0.18 4.01
CA ILE A 107 -6.30 -0.53 4.90
C ILE A 107 -6.66 -1.79 5.70
N TYR A 108 -5.98 -2.90 5.40
CA TYR A 108 -6.08 -4.13 6.18
C TYR A 108 -4.81 -4.98 6.03
N ARG A 109 -4.23 -5.38 7.16
CA ARG A 109 -3.15 -6.37 7.26
C ARG A 109 -3.32 -7.19 8.54
N PRO A 110 -3.40 -8.53 8.47
CA PRO A 110 -3.71 -9.35 9.64
C PRO A 110 -2.58 -9.40 10.68
N ASN A 111 -1.33 -9.16 10.26
CA ASN A 111 -0.14 -9.37 11.09
C ASN A 111 0.32 -8.13 11.86
N ILE A 112 -0.30 -6.98 11.64
CA ILE A 112 0.12 -5.72 12.25
C ILE A 112 -1.11 -4.89 12.59
N LYS A 113 -1.18 -4.44 13.85
CA LYS A 113 -2.25 -3.57 14.30
C LYS A 113 -1.75 -2.13 14.43
N ILE A 114 -2.71 -1.21 14.38
CA ILE A 114 -2.49 0.21 14.59
C ILE A 114 -3.09 0.58 15.94
N LYS A 115 -2.23 0.96 16.88
CA LYS A 115 -2.62 1.53 18.15
C LYS A 115 -2.80 3.03 17.99
N ILE A 116 -3.85 3.60 18.57
CA ILE A 116 -4.14 5.03 18.47
C ILE A 116 -4.07 5.68 19.85
N ASN A 117 -3.29 6.75 19.96
CA ASN A 117 -3.12 7.56 21.15
C ASN A 117 -3.54 9.00 20.86
N GLU A 118 -4.59 9.47 21.54
CA GLU A 118 -5.13 10.81 21.36
C GLU A 118 -4.70 11.75 22.48
N PHE A 119 -4.07 12.86 22.13
CA PHE A 119 -3.73 13.94 23.05
C PHE A 119 -4.96 14.83 23.29
N ARG A 120 -5.34 14.97 24.56
CA ARG A 120 -6.44 15.83 25.01
C ARG A 120 -5.93 17.11 25.66
N SER A 121 -4.72 17.08 26.20
CA SER A 121 -4.05 18.18 26.87
C SER A 121 -2.53 18.02 26.82
N GLU A 122 -1.80 19.06 27.23
CA GLU A 122 -0.35 19.03 27.40
C GLU A 122 0.11 18.03 28.48
N LYS A 123 -0.80 17.47 29.28
CA LYS A 123 -0.50 16.45 30.30
C LYS A 123 -0.43 15.03 29.73
N ASP A 124 -0.91 14.82 28.50
CA ASP A 124 -0.91 13.51 27.84
C ASP A 124 0.47 13.21 27.24
N LEU A 125 1.45 13.05 28.11
CA LEU A 125 2.84 12.80 27.74
C LEU A 125 3.00 11.41 27.12
N PHE A 126 3.79 11.33 26.05
CA PHE A 126 4.35 10.07 25.60
C PHE A 126 5.71 9.86 26.25
N VAL A 127 5.93 8.69 26.86
CA VAL A 127 7.22 8.33 27.48
C VAL A 127 7.57 6.91 27.07
N ASP A 128 8.78 6.73 26.55
CA ASP A 128 9.38 5.42 26.31
C ASP A 128 10.83 5.34 26.80
N GLU A 129 11.57 4.30 26.40
CA GLU A 129 12.95 4.09 26.84
C GLU A 129 13.96 5.11 26.28
N ASN A 130 13.63 5.86 25.24
CA ASN A 130 14.54 6.80 24.60
C ASN A 130 14.15 8.26 24.85
N VAL A 131 12.85 8.58 24.84
CA VAL A 131 12.34 9.96 24.85
C VAL A 131 11.08 10.15 25.68
N THR A 132 10.90 11.39 26.11
CA THR A 132 9.61 11.97 26.52
C THR A 132 9.17 12.97 25.46
N ILE A 133 7.95 12.83 24.94
CA ILE A 133 7.36 13.75 23.96
C ILE A 133 6.13 14.40 24.59
N THR A 134 6.16 15.74 24.66
CA THR A 134 5.07 16.56 25.20
C THR A 134 4.34 17.25 24.04
N PRO A 135 3.03 17.04 23.88
CA PRO A 135 2.22 17.78 22.90
C PRO A 135 1.90 19.19 23.44
N VAL A 136 1.97 20.20 22.59
CA VAL A 136 1.51 21.58 22.84
C VAL A 136 0.41 21.90 21.85
N ILE A 137 -0.82 22.01 22.37
CA ILE A 137 -2.03 22.11 21.56
C ILE A 137 -2.37 23.58 21.32
N SER A 138 -2.51 23.96 20.05
CA SER A 138 -2.82 25.32 19.59
C SER A 138 -4.13 25.35 18.79
N LEU A 139 -4.93 26.38 19.01
CA LEU A 139 -6.23 26.62 18.36
C LEU A 139 -6.24 27.99 17.66
N PRO A 140 -7.01 28.18 16.58
CA PRO A 140 -7.13 29.47 15.91
C PRO A 140 -7.98 30.46 16.72
N ARG A 141 -7.64 31.76 16.66
CA ARG A 141 -8.38 32.85 17.35
C ARG A 141 -9.88 32.90 16.98
N ASN A 142 -10.24 32.64 15.72
CA ASN A 142 -11.62 32.67 15.23
C ASN A 142 -12.19 31.25 15.14
N ASN A 143 -12.33 30.58 16.28
CA ASN A 143 -12.95 29.26 16.36
C ASN A 143 -14.50 29.40 16.26
N GLU A 144 -15.00 30.09 15.23
CA GLU A 144 -16.36 29.85 14.78
C GLU A 144 -16.32 28.47 14.11
N LEU A 145 -16.56 27.44 14.92
CA LEU A 145 -16.94 26.14 14.43
C LEU A 145 -18.19 26.37 13.58
N VAL A 146 -18.00 26.54 12.28
CA VAL A 146 -19.08 26.48 11.33
C VAL A 146 -19.54 25.02 11.36
N ASN A 147 -20.39 24.69 12.33
CA ASN A 147 -21.25 23.53 12.31
C ASN A 147 -22.22 23.76 11.14
N LYS A 148 -21.74 23.56 9.92
CA LYS A 148 -22.59 23.15 8.82
C LYS A 148 -22.95 21.69 9.09
N SER A 149 -23.74 21.45 10.14
CA SER A 149 -24.50 20.22 10.30
C SER A 149 -25.53 20.22 9.17
N ARG A 150 -25.08 19.86 7.97
CA ARG A 150 -25.99 19.53 6.87
C ARG A 150 -26.40 18.08 7.09
N GLU A 151 -27.69 17.83 6.93
CA GLU A 151 -28.23 16.46 6.89
C GLU A 151 -27.33 15.60 6.00
N ILE A 152 -26.80 14.51 6.58
CA ILE A 152 -25.95 13.55 5.88
C ILE A 152 -26.83 12.87 4.82
N GLY A 153 -26.78 13.40 3.60
CA GLY A 153 -27.44 12.79 2.46
C GLY A 153 -26.79 11.44 2.17
N PHE A 154 -27.51 10.35 2.42
CA PHE A 154 -27.04 9.00 2.12
C PHE A 154 -26.90 8.82 0.59
N CYS A 155 -25.70 8.44 0.14
CA CYS A 155 -25.43 8.29 -1.31
C CYS A 155 -26.08 7.03 -1.90
N ASP A 156 -26.29 5.97 -1.12
CA ASP A 156 -26.85 4.70 -1.61
C ASP A 156 -28.37 4.62 -1.36
N LYS A 157 -29.16 5.32 -2.18
CA LYS A 157 -30.63 5.32 -2.05
C LYS A 157 -31.31 3.95 -2.26
N LYS A 158 -30.55 2.86 -2.53
CA LYS A 158 -31.07 1.50 -2.72
C LYS A 158 -31.23 0.75 -1.40
N ARG A 159 -30.52 1.17 -0.34
CA ARG A 159 -30.55 0.52 0.98
C ARG A 159 -31.20 1.44 2.00
N SER A 160 -31.92 0.88 2.97
CA SER A 160 -32.34 1.69 4.11
C SER A 160 -31.12 2.07 4.94
N TYR A 161 -31.18 3.21 5.65
CA TYR A 161 -30.14 3.57 6.60
C TYR A 161 -29.91 2.46 7.63
N GLU A 162 -30.95 1.69 8.00
CA GLU A 162 -30.80 0.54 8.90
C GLU A 162 -30.05 -0.64 8.26
N GLU A 163 -30.24 -0.92 6.97
CA GLU A 163 -29.49 -1.96 6.25
C GLU A 163 -28.02 -1.59 6.08
N TYR A 164 -27.75 -0.31 5.77
CA TYR A 164 -26.41 0.27 5.75
C TYR A 164 -25.73 0.19 7.12
N MET A 165 -26.44 0.60 8.17
CA MET A 165 -25.93 0.54 9.54
C MET A 165 -25.78 -0.90 10.04
N LYS A 166 -26.55 -1.87 9.53
CA LYS A 166 -26.34 -3.30 9.77
C LYS A 166 -25.07 -3.80 9.11
N ASP A 167 -24.83 -3.50 7.84
CA ASP A 167 -23.58 -3.88 7.14
C ASP A 167 -22.35 -3.23 7.76
N ILE A 168 -22.50 -1.97 8.23
CA ILE A 168 -21.49 -1.32 9.05
C ILE A 168 -21.36 -2.07 10.36
N HIS A 169 -22.38 -2.17 11.22
CA HIS A 169 -22.26 -2.79 12.55
C HIS A 169 -21.75 -4.24 12.53
N TYR A 170 -22.23 -5.08 11.61
CA TYR A 170 -21.78 -6.48 11.50
C TYR A 170 -20.30 -6.60 11.10
N GLY A 171 -19.76 -5.60 10.40
CA GLY A 171 -18.34 -5.52 10.05
C GLY A 171 -17.51 -4.59 10.95
N PHE A 172 -18.14 -3.67 11.68
CA PHE A 172 -17.48 -2.57 12.39
C PHE A 172 -16.83 -3.06 13.67
N GLU A 173 -17.55 -3.82 14.52
CA GLU A 173 -16.97 -4.43 15.71
C GLU A 173 -15.84 -5.41 15.32
N PHE A 174 -16.05 -6.20 14.26
CA PHE A 174 -15.09 -7.21 13.80
C PHE A 174 -13.82 -6.59 13.15
N ILE A 175 -13.96 -5.62 12.24
CA ILE A 175 -12.82 -5.00 11.53
C ILE A 175 -12.05 -4.04 12.44
N GLN A 176 -12.75 -3.33 13.35
CA GLN A 176 -12.09 -2.46 14.32
C GLN A 176 -11.19 -3.25 15.27
N GLU A 177 -11.69 -4.32 15.90
CA GLU A 177 -10.88 -5.15 16.81
C GLU A 177 -9.69 -5.84 16.09
N MET A 178 -9.80 -6.05 14.76
CA MET A 178 -8.75 -6.65 13.95
C MET A 178 -7.63 -5.67 13.54
N VAL A 179 -7.91 -4.38 13.32
CA VAL A 179 -6.92 -3.43 12.76
C VAL A 179 -6.57 -2.26 13.69
N PHE A 180 -7.53 -1.68 14.41
CA PHE A 180 -7.34 -0.42 15.16
C PHE A 180 -7.75 -0.56 16.63
N TYR A 181 -6.88 -0.18 17.58
CA TYR A 181 -7.23 -0.25 19.00
C TYR A 181 -6.66 0.91 19.83
N SER A 182 -7.23 1.14 21.02
CA SER A 182 -6.79 2.17 21.98
C SER A 182 -6.28 1.54 23.28
N ASN A 183 -5.63 2.33 24.15
CA ASN A 183 -5.12 1.89 25.46
C ASN A 183 -6.18 1.25 26.36
N ASP A 184 -7.45 1.60 26.19
CA ASP A 184 -8.55 1.14 27.03
C ASP A 184 -9.10 -0.23 26.58
N GLY A 185 -8.53 -0.83 25.52
CA GLY A 185 -9.04 -2.04 24.87
C GLY A 185 -10.42 -1.86 24.22
N LYS A 186 -10.97 -0.63 24.25
CA LYS A 186 -12.27 -0.26 23.69
C LYS A 186 -12.08 0.83 22.63
N VAL A 187 -12.76 0.70 21.51
CA VAL A 187 -12.88 1.77 20.52
C VAL A 187 -13.93 2.76 21.04
N LYS A 188 -13.50 3.68 21.91
CA LYS A 188 -14.37 4.78 22.37
C LYS A 188 -14.39 5.86 21.30
N ILE A 189 -15.35 5.79 20.38
CA ILE A 189 -15.70 6.95 19.57
C ILE A 189 -16.39 7.92 20.53
N SER A 190 -15.70 8.98 20.97
CA SER A 190 -16.25 9.91 21.98
C SER A 190 -17.59 10.54 21.58
N CYS A 191 -17.92 10.51 20.28
CA CYS A 191 -19.22 10.92 19.77
C CYS A 191 -20.38 10.04 20.30
N PHE A 192 -20.18 8.73 20.52
CA PHE A 192 -21.28 7.81 20.84
C PHE A 192 -21.80 7.93 22.29
N GLU A 193 -20.92 7.99 23.28
CA GLU A 193 -21.32 8.05 24.71
C GLU A 193 -21.82 9.44 25.13
N ASP A 194 -21.26 10.51 24.55
CA ASP A 194 -21.69 11.89 24.83
C ASP A 194 -23.07 12.16 24.20
N ILE A 195 -23.37 11.60 23.02
CA ILE A 195 -24.70 11.61 22.42
C ILE A 195 -25.69 10.78 23.25
N GLN A 196 -25.28 9.60 23.76
CA GLN A 196 -26.12 8.78 24.61
C GLN A 196 -26.46 9.49 25.94
N LYS A 197 -25.49 10.19 26.54
CA LYS A 197 -25.71 11.02 27.73
C LYS A 197 -26.58 12.25 27.45
N ALA A 198 -26.38 12.92 26.32
CA ALA A 198 -27.20 14.07 25.90
C ALA A 198 -28.66 13.67 25.59
N LEU A 199 -28.88 12.47 25.04
CA LEU A 199 -30.20 11.88 24.82
C LEU A 199 -30.87 11.46 26.14
N LEU A 200 -30.10 10.94 27.11
CA LEU A 200 -30.61 10.56 28.43
C LEU A 200 -30.90 11.77 29.32
N SER A 201 -30.11 12.86 29.24
CA SER A 201 -30.32 14.08 30.03
C SER A 201 -31.50 14.93 29.56
N ASN A 202 -31.95 14.76 28.32
CA ASN A 202 -33.13 15.44 27.77
C ASN A 202 -34.44 14.64 27.98
N SER A 203 -34.39 13.51 28.69
CA SER A 203 -35.53 12.62 28.87
C SER A 203 -36.31 12.80 30.19
N ASP A 204 -36.08 13.88 30.94
CA ASP A 204 -36.75 14.10 32.24
C ASP A 204 -38.20 14.61 32.13
N ASN A 205 -38.71 14.91 30.92
CA ASN A 205 -40.07 15.45 30.72
C ASN A 205 -41.12 14.47 30.15
N ILE A 206 -40.83 13.17 30.05
CA ILE A 206 -41.83 12.18 29.59
C ILE A 206 -41.91 11.02 30.59
N LYS A 207 -42.26 11.34 31.85
CA LYS A 207 -42.69 10.36 32.85
C LYS A 207 -44.18 10.51 33.14
N SER A 208 -45.04 10.16 32.19
CA SER A 208 -46.35 9.62 32.55
C SER A 208 -46.96 8.82 31.41
N LYS A 209 -47.44 7.61 31.74
CA LYS A 209 -48.10 6.61 30.88
C LYS A 209 -47.18 5.80 29.96
N ILE A 210 -46.75 4.63 30.45
CA ILE A 210 -47.01 3.31 29.84
C ILE A 210 -46.70 2.24 30.91
N SER A 211 -47.65 1.33 31.10
CA SER A 211 -47.62 0.23 32.06
C SER A 211 -46.68 -0.89 31.63
N GLN A 212 -46.01 -1.48 32.61
CA GLN A 212 -45.20 -2.69 32.49
C GLN A 212 -46.04 -3.92 32.09
N LYS A 213 -45.88 -4.38 30.85
CA LYS A 213 -45.63 -5.80 30.52
C LYS A 213 -45.34 -5.92 29.02
N ASP A 214 -44.28 -6.65 28.72
CA ASP A 214 -43.74 -7.01 27.39
C ASP A 214 -42.63 -6.10 26.84
N SER A 215 -41.59 -6.02 27.67
CA SER A 215 -40.19 -5.86 27.32
C SER A 215 -39.71 -6.92 26.30
N LEU A 216 -39.90 -6.64 25.00
CA LEU A 216 -39.10 -7.15 23.85
C LEU A 216 -39.62 -6.71 22.47
N LYS A 217 -40.61 -5.82 22.39
CA LYS A 217 -40.95 -5.14 21.14
C LYS A 217 -40.22 -3.81 21.09
N MET A 218 -39.36 -3.69 20.07
CA MET A 218 -38.92 -2.46 19.42
C MET A 218 -39.48 -1.21 20.08
N ILE A 219 -38.67 -0.58 20.94
CA ILE A 219 -38.75 0.86 21.06
C ILE A 219 -38.52 1.35 19.64
N ASN A 220 -39.55 1.95 19.06
CA ASN A 220 -39.45 2.79 17.87
C ASN A 220 -38.32 3.80 18.13
N ILE A 221 -37.11 3.45 17.71
CA ILE A 221 -36.04 4.39 17.41
C ILE A 221 -36.31 4.90 15.99
N ASP A 222 -37.55 5.32 15.76
CA ASP A 222 -37.98 5.95 14.53
C ASP A 222 -37.50 7.41 14.57
N ARG A 223 -36.82 7.82 13.50
CA ARG A 223 -36.45 9.20 13.12
C ARG A 223 -35.26 9.89 13.79
N ASN A 224 -34.72 9.41 14.92
CA ASN A 224 -33.62 10.12 15.62
C ASN A 224 -32.19 9.58 15.39
N VAL A 225 -31.99 8.48 14.65
CA VAL A 225 -30.63 7.98 14.32
C VAL A 225 -30.05 8.64 13.05
N HIS A 226 -30.82 9.48 12.35
CA HIS A 226 -30.32 10.29 11.24
C HIS A 226 -29.16 11.23 11.62
N ASN A 227 -28.88 11.43 12.92
CA ASN A 227 -27.96 12.43 13.46
C ASN A 227 -26.76 11.87 14.28
N ALA A 228 -26.36 10.60 14.15
CA ALA A 228 -25.49 9.96 15.16
C ALA A 228 -23.96 10.03 14.91
N LEU A 229 -23.45 10.76 13.91
CA LEU A 229 -22.01 10.94 13.68
C LEU A 229 -21.68 12.43 13.48
N GLU A 230 -21.99 13.26 14.47
CA GLU A 230 -21.50 14.63 14.49
C GLU A 230 -20.01 14.63 14.90
N THR A 231 -19.11 14.96 13.97
CA THR A 231 -17.72 15.30 14.30
C THR A 231 -17.46 16.76 13.95
N THR A 232 -16.73 17.46 14.81
CA THR A 232 -16.22 18.79 14.48
C THR A 232 -15.04 18.66 13.51
N PRO A 233 -14.88 19.58 12.55
CA PRO A 233 -13.64 19.69 11.76
C PRO A 233 -12.40 19.72 12.67
N PHE A 234 -11.20 19.42 12.14
CA PHE A 234 -9.93 19.46 12.89
C PHE A 234 -9.23 20.84 12.79
N PRO A 235 -9.53 21.86 13.62
CA PRO A 235 -8.77 23.11 13.66
C PRO A 235 -7.59 23.04 14.64
N ILE A 236 -7.12 21.84 15.01
CA ILE A 236 -6.15 21.67 16.09
C ILE A 236 -4.76 21.54 15.50
N SER A 237 -3.84 22.41 15.93
CA SER A 237 -2.40 22.27 15.68
C SER A 237 -1.66 21.69 16.87
N VAL A 238 -0.72 20.77 16.63
CA VAL A 238 0.09 20.14 17.67
C VAL A 238 1.57 20.38 17.42
N THR A 239 2.19 21.09 18.35
CA THR A 239 3.65 21.26 18.45
C THR A 239 4.21 20.21 19.39
N TYR A 240 5.35 19.61 19.07
CA TYR A 240 5.96 18.54 19.87
C TYR A 240 7.27 18.98 20.50
N ILE A 241 7.35 18.91 21.83
CA ILE A 241 8.61 19.05 22.57
C ILE A 241 9.17 17.66 22.82
N CYS A 242 10.36 17.38 22.31
CA CYS A 242 11.00 16.06 22.37
C CYS A 242 12.24 16.13 23.28
N GLU A 243 12.22 15.38 24.37
CA GLU A 243 13.27 15.36 25.39
C GLU A 243 13.90 13.98 25.46
N GLY A 244 15.22 13.89 25.28
CA GLY A 244 15.98 12.67 25.52
C GLY A 244 16.21 12.47 27.02
N HIS A 245 16.22 11.21 27.46
CA HIS A 245 16.53 10.90 28.87
C HIS A 245 17.99 11.20 29.22
N THR A 246 18.21 11.66 30.45
CA THR A 246 19.55 11.87 31.01
C THR A 246 20.38 10.60 30.90
N GLN A 247 21.54 10.72 30.27
CA GLN A 247 22.44 9.59 30.07
C GLN A 247 23.41 9.48 31.26
N PRO A 248 23.66 8.26 31.76
CA PRO A 248 24.69 8.06 32.77
C PRO A 248 26.05 8.52 32.24
N GLY A 249 26.91 8.97 33.15
CA GLY A 249 28.28 9.33 32.82
C GLY A 249 29.03 8.17 32.18
N LYS A 250 30.10 8.46 31.45
CA LYS A 250 30.94 7.41 30.88
C LYS A 250 31.56 6.58 32.00
N PHE A 251 31.41 5.25 31.92
CA PHE A 251 32.02 4.34 32.87
C PHE A 251 33.53 4.26 32.65
N ASN A 252 34.29 4.39 33.74
CA ASN A 252 35.74 4.30 33.77
C ASN A 252 36.15 2.91 34.29
N PRO A 253 36.42 1.94 33.38
CA PRO A 253 36.78 0.58 33.79
C PRO A 253 38.13 0.51 34.50
N ILE A 254 39.01 1.49 34.31
CA ILE A 254 40.31 1.55 34.99
C ILE A 254 40.11 1.93 36.46
N ALA A 255 39.30 2.96 36.73
CA ALA A 255 38.93 3.36 38.08
C ALA A 255 38.22 2.22 38.83
N ALA A 256 37.26 1.54 38.17
CA ALA A 256 36.55 0.41 38.77
C ALA A 256 37.49 -0.75 39.13
N LYS A 257 38.41 -1.13 38.23
CA LYS A 257 39.42 -2.17 38.52
C LYS A 257 40.35 -1.77 39.66
N THR A 258 40.74 -0.50 39.73
CA THR A 258 41.62 0.03 40.79
C THR A 258 40.95 -0.03 42.16
N LEU A 259 39.62 0.14 42.20
CA LEU A 259 38.82 0.01 43.42
C LEU A 259 38.51 -1.44 43.81
N GLY A 260 39.01 -2.44 43.07
CA GLY A 260 38.80 -3.86 43.36
C GLY A 260 37.52 -4.45 42.77
N VAL A 261 36.85 -3.75 41.85
CA VAL A 261 35.63 -4.24 41.20
C VAL A 261 35.96 -5.27 40.13
N THR A 262 35.34 -6.45 40.20
CA THR A 262 35.53 -7.50 39.21
C THR A 262 34.79 -7.16 37.89
N PRO A 263 35.45 -7.28 36.72
CA PRO A 263 34.79 -7.09 35.44
C PRO A 263 33.63 -8.09 35.25
N GLY A 264 32.48 -7.60 34.76
CA GLY A 264 31.29 -8.44 34.54
C GLY A 264 30.02 -7.79 35.11
N PRO A 265 29.11 -8.58 35.73
CA PRO A 265 27.82 -8.07 36.24
C PRO A 265 27.95 -6.88 37.20
N GLN A 266 29.04 -6.79 37.97
CA GLN A 266 29.29 -5.69 38.90
C GLN A 266 29.47 -4.33 38.18
N PHE A 267 30.08 -4.31 36.99
CA PHE A 267 30.16 -3.10 36.17
C PHE A 267 28.77 -2.65 35.71
N GLY A 268 27.92 -3.60 35.31
CA GLY A 268 26.54 -3.33 34.92
C GLY A 268 25.72 -2.71 36.04
N ARG A 269 25.89 -3.19 37.29
CA ARG A 269 25.23 -2.63 38.48
C ARG A 269 25.68 -1.20 38.79
N LEU A 270 26.97 -0.94 38.76
CA LEU A 270 27.52 0.41 38.93
C LEU A 270 27.01 1.37 37.84
N CYS A 271 26.97 0.93 36.58
CA CYS A 271 26.41 1.72 35.47
C CYS A 271 24.90 2.01 35.64
N LYS A 272 24.16 1.17 36.36
CA LYS A 272 22.74 1.39 36.70
C LYS A 272 22.52 2.30 37.91
N GLY A 273 23.60 2.81 38.51
CA GLY A 273 23.52 3.65 39.71
C GLY A 273 23.43 2.85 41.02
N GLU A 274 23.63 1.54 40.98
CA GLU A 274 23.67 0.72 42.20
C GLU A 274 25.08 0.72 42.79
N SER A 275 25.17 0.85 44.12
CA SER A 275 26.44 0.65 44.82
C SER A 275 26.69 -0.85 45.01
N ILE A 276 27.95 -1.27 44.96
CA ILE A 276 28.33 -2.67 45.15
C ILE A 276 29.19 -2.81 46.40
N VAL A 277 29.00 -3.91 47.12
CA VAL A 277 29.85 -4.30 48.25
C VAL A 277 30.84 -5.32 47.73
N LEU A 278 32.13 -5.09 47.96
CA LEU A 278 33.23 -5.98 47.58
C LEU A 278 33.46 -7.04 48.67
N ASP A 279 34.16 -8.12 48.31
CA ASP A 279 34.44 -9.25 49.21
C ASP A 279 35.22 -8.83 50.47
N ASN A 280 35.94 -7.71 50.41
CA ASN A 280 36.65 -7.11 51.54
C ASN A 280 35.77 -6.20 52.42
N GLY A 281 34.46 -6.14 52.16
CA GLY A 281 33.48 -5.31 52.89
C GLY A 281 33.42 -3.84 52.47
N SER A 282 34.28 -3.38 51.56
CA SER A 282 34.24 -1.98 51.07
C SER A 282 33.12 -1.76 50.06
N VAL A 283 32.51 -0.57 50.09
CA VAL A 283 31.41 -0.20 49.18
C VAL A 283 31.94 0.70 48.08
N VAL A 284 31.75 0.28 46.83
CA VAL A 284 32.03 1.10 45.65
C VAL A 284 30.73 1.72 45.16
N HIS A 285 30.73 3.05 45.09
CA HIS A 285 29.60 3.84 44.63
C HIS A 285 29.75 4.23 43.16
N PRO A 286 28.64 4.40 42.41
CA PRO A 286 28.67 4.77 40.99
C PRO A 286 29.47 6.04 40.69
N TYR A 287 29.41 7.06 41.54
CA TYR A 287 30.11 8.33 41.32
C TYR A 287 31.64 8.22 41.35
N GLN A 288 32.20 7.11 41.88
CA GLN A 288 33.64 6.87 41.91
C GLN A 288 34.15 6.32 40.57
N VAL A 289 33.25 5.82 39.73
CA VAL A 289 33.58 5.10 38.48
C VAL A 289 32.83 5.62 37.26
N LEU A 290 31.84 6.49 37.44
CA LEU A 290 31.10 7.17 36.38
C LEU A 290 31.47 8.66 36.37
N GLU A 291 31.62 9.22 35.17
CA GLU A 291 31.66 10.67 34.99
C GLU A 291 30.31 11.33 35.38
N LYS A 292 30.25 12.67 35.35
CA LYS A 292 28.98 13.38 35.58
C LYS A 292 27.92 12.93 34.55
N PRO A 293 26.65 12.76 34.96
CA PRO A 293 25.55 12.50 34.03
C PRO A 293 25.48 13.58 32.96
N ARG A 294 25.16 13.18 31.73
CA ARG A 294 24.96 14.11 30.63
C ARG A 294 23.46 14.34 30.45
N PRO A 295 22.99 15.59 30.50
CA PRO A 295 21.59 15.88 30.23
C PRO A 295 21.26 15.41 28.81
N GLY A 296 20.03 14.91 28.61
CA GLY A 296 19.59 14.51 27.28
C GLY A 296 19.37 15.71 26.37
N PHE A 297 19.27 15.45 25.07
CA PHE A 297 18.94 16.46 24.08
C PHE A 297 17.52 16.99 24.24
N ILE A 298 17.27 18.20 23.72
CA ILE A 298 15.92 18.75 23.59
C ILE A 298 15.78 19.38 22.21
N PHE A 299 14.78 18.96 21.46
CA PHE A 299 14.38 19.62 20.22
C PHE A 299 12.86 19.79 20.13
N ILE A 300 12.42 20.77 19.35
CA ILE A 300 11.01 21.13 19.23
C ILE A 300 10.60 21.10 17.75
N ILE A 301 9.48 20.45 17.45
CA ILE A 301 8.83 20.51 16.14
C ILE A 301 7.60 21.40 16.28
N VAL A 302 7.67 22.59 15.72
CA VAL A 302 6.63 23.61 15.81
C VAL A 302 5.71 23.49 14.59
N ASP A 303 4.43 23.28 14.84
CA ASP A 303 3.36 23.38 13.85
C ASP A 303 2.54 24.65 14.12
N CYS A 304 2.74 25.69 13.31
CA CYS A 304 1.96 26.92 13.38
C CYS A 304 1.47 27.26 11.97
N PRO A 305 0.28 26.78 11.60
CA PRO A 305 -0.24 26.83 10.23
C PRO A 305 -0.35 28.24 9.66
N ASP A 306 -0.94 29.17 10.42
CA ASP A 306 -1.21 30.56 10.03
C ASP A 306 -1.24 31.47 11.27
N LYS A 307 -1.29 32.79 11.05
CA LYS A 307 -1.26 33.81 12.12
C LYS A 307 -2.32 33.65 13.21
N ASN A 308 -3.44 32.98 12.94
CA ASN A 308 -4.52 32.82 13.92
C ASN A 308 -4.14 31.85 15.04
N TYR A 309 -3.12 31.01 14.84
CA TYR A 309 -2.63 30.06 15.84
C TYR A 309 -1.55 30.63 16.75
N VAL A 310 -0.91 31.74 16.36
CA VAL A 310 0.27 32.29 17.05
C VAL A 310 -0.01 32.54 18.52
N ASP A 311 -1.10 33.21 18.85
CA ASP A 311 -1.44 33.53 20.24
C ASP A 311 -1.62 32.29 21.12
N SER A 312 -2.33 31.29 20.60
CA SER A 312 -2.61 30.05 21.34
C SER A 312 -1.34 29.23 21.57
N LEU A 313 -0.38 29.33 20.66
CA LEU A 313 0.92 28.69 20.76
C LEU A 313 1.82 29.44 21.76
N VAL A 314 2.06 30.73 21.57
CA VAL A 314 3.15 31.45 22.26
C VAL A 314 2.82 31.82 23.72
N LYS A 315 1.54 31.96 24.08
CA LYS A 315 1.09 32.40 25.42
C LYS A 315 1.02 31.27 26.46
N LYS A 316 1.54 30.07 26.16
CA LYS A 316 1.48 28.91 27.06
C LYS A 316 2.58 28.97 28.12
N ASP A 317 2.23 28.69 29.38
CA ASP A 317 3.18 28.71 30.50
C ASP A 317 4.29 27.65 30.39
N ILE A 318 4.06 26.58 29.63
CA ILE A 318 5.02 25.49 29.42
C ILE A 318 6.36 25.97 28.88
N TRP A 319 6.38 27.08 28.12
CA TRP A 319 7.60 27.62 27.51
C TRP A 319 8.59 28.21 28.52
N ASN A 320 8.13 28.61 29.71
CA ASN A 320 8.96 29.25 30.73
C ASN A 320 10.18 28.40 31.12
N ASP A 321 10.03 27.07 31.12
CA ASP A 321 11.12 26.14 31.44
C ASP A 321 12.17 26.03 30.33
N TYR A 322 11.81 26.34 29.08
CA TYR A 322 12.64 26.19 27.88
C TYR A 322 13.26 27.50 27.38
N TYR A 323 12.80 28.64 27.89
CA TYR A 323 13.39 29.95 27.60
C TYR A 323 14.82 30.08 28.13
N LYS A 324 15.53 31.14 27.72
CA LYS A 324 16.89 31.46 28.17
C LYS A 324 17.05 31.38 29.69
N SER A 325 16.06 31.90 30.42
CA SER A 325 15.99 31.92 31.89
C SER A 325 15.62 30.58 32.53
N GLY A 326 15.10 29.63 31.75
CA GLY A 326 14.66 28.33 32.20
C GLY A 326 15.80 27.32 32.40
N THR A 327 15.45 26.15 32.94
CA THR A 327 16.40 25.07 33.26
C THR A 327 16.67 24.16 32.06
N LYS A 328 15.70 24.01 31.14
CA LYS A 328 15.79 23.12 29.99
C LYS A 328 16.42 23.84 28.79
N LYS A 329 17.49 23.27 28.23
CA LYS A 329 18.25 23.88 27.13
C LYS A 329 17.90 23.23 25.80
N VAL A 330 17.13 23.95 24.98
CA VAL A 330 16.78 23.55 23.61
C VAL A 330 18.02 23.63 22.72
N GLN A 331 18.17 22.67 21.82
CA GLN A 331 19.27 22.60 20.84
C GLN A 331 18.79 22.93 19.42
N LEU A 332 17.61 22.44 19.05
CA LEU A 332 17.05 22.53 17.70
C LEU A 332 15.56 22.85 17.75
N MET A 333 15.12 23.75 16.88
CA MET A 333 13.71 24.01 16.60
C MET A 333 13.44 23.89 15.09
N ILE A 334 12.43 23.12 14.71
CA ILE A 334 12.00 22.96 13.33
C ILE A 334 10.62 23.61 13.20
N HIS A 335 10.52 24.66 12.39
CA HIS A 335 9.33 25.49 12.26
C HIS A 335 8.59 25.16 10.97
N MET A 336 7.37 24.63 11.07
CA MET A 336 6.44 24.43 9.98
C MET A 336 5.46 25.60 9.98
N VAL A 337 5.77 26.64 9.20
CA VAL A 337 5.12 27.96 9.29
C VAL A 337 4.86 28.60 7.94
N ASN A 338 3.83 29.42 7.84
CA ASN A 338 3.54 30.21 6.64
C ASN A 338 4.22 31.58 6.74
N GLU A 339 4.27 32.31 5.62
CA GLU A 339 4.92 33.62 5.56
C GLU A 339 4.28 34.65 6.51
N ASP A 340 2.97 34.58 6.72
CA ASP A 340 2.24 35.42 7.66
C ASP A 340 2.67 35.20 9.11
N VAL A 341 2.98 33.96 9.51
CA VAL A 341 3.50 33.61 10.83
C VAL A 341 4.93 34.12 11.02
N LEU A 342 5.78 33.98 10.00
CA LEU A 342 7.17 34.47 10.05
C LEU A 342 7.27 35.99 10.12
N ASN A 343 6.23 36.71 9.71
CA ASN A 343 6.13 38.16 9.79
C ASN A 343 5.35 38.65 11.03
N ASP A 344 4.79 37.74 11.85
CA ASP A 344 4.06 38.10 13.06
C ASP A 344 5.02 38.53 14.19
N PRO A 345 4.89 39.75 14.75
CA PRO A 345 5.79 40.23 15.79
C PRO A 345 5.76 39.39 17.07
N GLY A 346 4.61 38.82 17.42
CA GLY A 346 4.45 37.97 18.60
C GLY A 346 5.23 36.66 18.44
N TYR A 347 5.19 36.07 17.25
CA TYR A 347 5.95 34.86 16.94
C TYR A 347 7.47 35.11 16.92
N ILE A 348 7.92 36.20 16.28
CA ILE A 348 9.33 36.57 16.24
C ILE A 348 9.86 36.82 17.67
N ASN A 349 9.11 37.57 18.49
CA ASN A 349 9.49 37.83 19.87
C ASN A 349 9.56 36.54 20.71
N TRP A 350 8.65 35.58 20.46
CA TRP A 350 8.69 34.27 21.09
C TRP A 350 9.96 33.48 20.72
N MET A 351 10.37 33.49 19.45
CA MET A 351 11.64 32.85 19.03
C MET A 351 12.86 33.44 19.78
N HIS A 352 12.87 34.75 20.03
CA HIS A 352 13.96 35.41 20.76
C HIS A 352 14.01 35.10 22.27
N GLN A 353 12.97 34.51 22.85
CA GLN A 353 12.99 34.06 24.25
C GLN A 353 13.85 32.80 24.45
N PHE A 354 14.17 32.06 23.39
CA PHE A 354 15.05 30.89 23.42
C PHE A 354 16.52 31.28 23.27
N SER A 355 17.43 30.42 23.74
CA SER A 355 18.89 30.66 23.68
C SER A 355 19.38 30.99 22.27
N GLU A 356 20.36 31.89 22.17
CA GLU A 356 20.98 32.29 20.89
C GLU A 356 21.72 31.14 20.20
N ASN A 357 22.05 30.08 20.95
CA ASN A 357 22.68 28.87 20.43
C ASN A 357 21.67 27.87 19.84
N VAL A 358 20.36 28.14 19.90
CA VAL A 358 19.35 27.27 19.30
C VAL A 358 19.44 27.34 17.79
N GLN A 359 19.55 26.19 17.15
CA GLN A 359 19.46 26.10 15.71
C GLN A 359 17.98 26.12 15.29
N HIS A 360 17.61 27.04 14.42
CA HIS A 360 16.28 27.12 13.82
C HIS A 360 16.32 26.59 12.38
N ILE A 361 15.47 25.61 12.06
CA ILE A 361 15.20 25.15 10.69
C ILE A 361 13.82 25.67 10.30
N ILE A 362 13.74 26.46 9.23
CA ILE A 362 12.48 27.05 8.77
C ILE A 362 11.97 26.28 7.54
N SER A 363 10.77 25.71 7.67
CA SER A 363 10.00 25.11 6.59
C SER A 363 8.79 25.99 6.27
N CYS A 364 8.97 26.86 5.28
CA CYS A 364 7.94 27.75 4.78
C CYS A 364 7.75 27.53 3.28
N PRO A 365 6.59 27.03 2.82
CA PRO A 365 6.39 26.67 1.41
C PRO A 365 6.72 27.78 0.40
N SER A 366 6.35 29.04 0.67
CA SER A 366 6.62 30.16 -0.24
C SER A 366 8.10 30.54 -0.35
N LEU A 367 8.92 30.06 0.58
CA LEU A 367 10.36 30.36 0.66
C LEU A 367 11.23 29.14 0.29
N CYS A 368 10.64 27.96 0.17
CA CYS A 368 11.36 26.74 -0.20
C CYS A 368 11.53 26.70 -1.72
N PRO A 369 12.74 26.42 -2.24
CA PRO A 369 12.89 26.20 -3.67
C PRO A 369 12.09 24.95 -4.09
N ASP A 370 11.34 25.04 -5.19
CA ASP A 370 10.60 23.90 -5.74
C ASP A 370 11.55 22.92 -6.45
N SER A 371 12.38 22.23 -5.67
CA SER A 371 13.30 21.22 -6.19
C SER A 371 12.55 19.92 -6.52
N ILE A 372 12.93 19.30 -7.64
CA ILE A 372 12.46 17.97 -8.02
C ILE A 372 12.85 16.95 -6.94
N THR A 373 11.86 16.33 -6.30
CA THR A 373 12.08 15.32 -5.24
C THR A 373 12.43 13.96 -5.83
N HIS A 374 11.85 13.59 -6.97
CA HIS A 374 11.98 12.28 -7.59
C HIS A 374 12.91 12.33 -8.82
N GLU A 375 14.20 12.57 -8.57
CA GLU A 375 15.24 12.79 -9.59
C GLU A 375 15.31 11.73 -10.68
N LYS A 376 15.17 10.45 -10.34
CA LYS A 376 15.27 9.34 -11.30
C LYS A 376 14.16 9.39 -12.36
N VAL A 377 12.95 9.78 -12.00
CA VAL A 377 11.84 9.94 -12.94
C VAL A 377 12.06 11.16 -13.83
N ALA A 378 12.54 12.26 -13.25
CA ALA A 378 12.89 13.44 -14.04
C ALA A 378 14.03 13.17 -15.04
N LEU A 379 15.04 12.38 -14.65
CA LEU A 379 16.11 11.92 -15.56
C LEU A 379 15.56 10.99 -16.65
N GLN A 380 14.60 10.13 -16.32
CA GLN A 380 13.95 9.27 -17.29
C GLN A 380 13.15 10.10 -18.31
N GLN A 381 12.35 11.06 -17.85
CA GLN A 381 11.65 12.03 -18.70
C GLN A 381 12.62 12.84 -19.55
N LEU A 382 13.75 13.29 -19.00
CA LEU A 382 14.80 13.98 -19.74
C LEU A 382 15.38 13.14 -20.90
N LYS A 383 15.55 11.84 -20.69
CA LYS A 383 16.00 10.92 -21.76
C LYS A 383 14.90 10.73 -22.80
N LEU A 384 13.66 10.49 -22.37
CA LEU A 384 12.49 10.34 -23.27
C LEU A 384 12.20 11.61 -24.08
N ASN A 385 12.46 12.79 -23.52
CA ASN A 385 12.34 14.09 -24.18
C ASN A 385 13.19 14.19 -25.47
N LYS A 386 14.26 13.39 -25.60
CA LYS A 386 15.05 13.30 -26.84
C LYS A 386 14.32 12.59 -27.98
N LEU A 387 13.29 11.81 -27.68
CA LEU A 387 12.40 11.24 -28.70
C LEU A 387 11.45 12.32 -29.21
N SER A 388 10.77 13.03 -28.31
CA SER A 388 9.86 14.10 -28.64
C SER A 388 9.63 14.97 -27.40
N ASP A 389 9.84 16.28 -27.54
CA ASP A 389 9.61 17.24 -26.48
C ASP A 389 8.13 17.49 -26.21
N ASN A 390 7.31 17.41 -27.26
CA ASN A 390 5.86 17.46 -27.16
C ASN A 390 5.30 16.21 -26.46
N HIS A 391 5.82 15.02 -26.73
CA HIS A 391 5.28 13.78 -26.12
C HIS A 391 5.82 13.52 -24.71
N PHE A 392 7.03 13.99 -24.42
CA PHE A 392 7.69 13.82 -23.13
C PHE A 392 8.19 15.18 -22.64
N PRO A 393 7.29 16.07 -22.20
CA PRO A 393 7.67 17.36 -21.65
C PRO A 393 8.51 17.19 -20.38
N LEU A 394 9.43 18.13 -20.17
CA LEU A 394 10.23 18.14 -18.95
C LEU A 394 9.38 18.58 -17.75
N PRO A 395 9.66 18.05 -16.54
CA PRO A 395 8.92 18.42 -15.34
C PRO A 395 9.15 19.90 -15.03
N GLN A 396 8.06 20.64 -14.88
CA GLN A 396 8.07 22.05 -14.54
C GLN A 396 8.38 22.24 -13.06
N CYS A 397 9.16 23.28 -12.76
CA CYS A 397 9.39 23.75 -11.40
C CYS A 397 8.72 25.11 -11.26
N MET A 398 8.01 25.31 -10.16
CA MET A 398 7.42 26.61 -9.84
C MET A 398 8.57 27.60 -9.59
N ALA A 399 8.64 28.65 -10.40
CA ALA A 399 9.51 29.77 -10.12
C ALA A 399 8.94 30.53 -8.93
N PHE A 400 9.35 30.18 -7.71
CA PHE A 400 9.18 31.09 -6.59
C PHE A 400 10.07 32.29 -6.89
N GLU A 401 9.46 33.44 -7.21
CA GLU A 401 10.19 34.69 -7.37
C GLU A 401 11.12 34.85 -6.18
N SER A 402 12.42 34.83 -6.45
CA SER A 402 13.46 35.08 -5.47
C SER A 402 13.52 36.57 -5.12
N GLU A 403 12.37 37.21 -4.90
CA GLU A 403 12.35 38.41 -4.09
C GLU A 403 12.31 37.93 -2.66
N LYS A 404 13.47 37.98 -2.01
CA LYS A 404 13.58 37.93 -0.55
C LYS A 404 12.76 39.09 0.03
N LYS A 405 11.43 38.99 0.04
CA LYS A 405 10.59 39.86 0.86
C LYS A 405 11.04 39.62 2.28
N GLY A 406 11.62 40.68 2.86
CA GLY A 406 12.51 40.59 4.02
C GLY A 406 11.85 39.93 5.22
N ILE A 407 12.18 38.65 5.44
CA ILE A 407 11.98 38.00 6.73
C ILE A 407 12.83 38.78 7.74
N ASN A 408 12.19 39.52 8.63
CA ASN A 408 12.85 40.41 9.57
C ASN A 408 13.30 39.66 10.83
N ILE A 409 14.06 38.58 10.67
CA ILE A 409 14.62 37.82 11.79
C ILE A 409 16.14 37.99 11.78
N LYS A 410 16.63 38.89 12.63
CA LYS A 410 18.06 39.18 12.81
C LYS A 410 18.56 38.52 14.10
N ASN A 411 19.83 38.10 14.15
CA ASN A 411 20.49 37.58 15.35
C ASN A 411 19.96 36.22 15.88
N LEU A 412 19.44 35.35 15.00
CA LEU A 412 19.15 33.94 15.29
C LEU A 412 19.88 33.02 14.30
N LEU A 413 20.25 31.82 14.73
CA LEU A 413 20.86 30.80 13.87
C LEU A 413 19.78 30.15 13.01
N ILE A 414 19.52 30.70 11.83
CA ILE A 414 18.47 30.21 10.92
C ILE A 414 19.07 29.48 9.73
N THR A 415 18.49 28.34 9.39
CA THR A 415 18.70 27.64 8.13
C THR A 415 17.36 27.32 7.48
N GLY A 416 17.26 27.42 6.16
CA GLY A 416 16.11 26.88 5.43
C GLY A 416 16.14 25.35 5.47
N ILE A 417 14.96 24.74 5.47
CA ILE A 417 14.83 23.28 5.40
C ILE A 417 15.42 22.74 4.10
N LYS A 418 16.20 21.66 4.18
CA LYS A 418 16.79 20.99 3.00
C LYS A 418 16.50 19.48 2.99
N PRO A 419 16.39 18.86 1.81
CA PRO A 419 16.27 17.42 1.68
C PRO A 419 17.44 16.69 2.36
N LEU A 420 17.14 15.62 3.10
CA LEU A 420 18.14 14.80 3.82
C LEU A 420 19.01 15.56 4.83
N GLN A 421 18.66 16.80 5.16
CA GLN A 421 19.34 17.56 6.20
C GLN A 421 19.27 16.78 7.51
N LYS A 422 20.43 16.56 8.13
CA LYS A 422 20.55 15.84 9.40
C LYS A 422 21.16 16.75 10.46
N PHE A 423 20.59 16.72 11.65
CA PHE A 423 21.12 17.39 12.83
C PHE A 423 21.40 16.35 13.91
N ALA A 424 22.69 16.19 14.26
CA ALA A 424 23.09 15.36 15.38
C ALA A 424 22.63 16.02 16.68
N LEU A 425 21.97 15.26 17.55
CA LEU A 425 21.52 15.73 18.86
C LEU A 425 22.58 15.48 19.94
N ASP A 426 23.19 14.29 19.90
CA ASP A 426 24.22 13.87 20.85
C ASP A 426 25.44 13.24 20.16
N PRO A 427 26.64 13.34 20.75
CA PRO A 427 26.96 14.08 21.99
C PRO A 427 27.22 15.58 21.77
N ASN A 428 27.39 16.00 20.51
CA ASN A 428 27.71 17.38 20.14
C ASN A 428 26.69 17.87 19.09
N PRO A 429 25.76 18.77 19.46
CA PRO A 429 24.77 19.32 18.55
C PRO A 429 25.40 19.98 17.34
N SER A 430 25.13 19.47 16.13
CA SER A 430 25.72 19.99 14.90
C SER A 430 25.04 19.43 13.65
N PHE A 431 25.14 20.15 12.54
CA PHE A 431 24.73 19.63 11.24
C PHE A 431 25.69 18.55 10.74
N ILE A 432 25.14 17.56 10.04
CA ILE A 432 25.90 16.54 9.31
C ILE A 432 25.85 16.92 7.83
N GLU A 433 26.92 17.51 7.31
CA GLU A 433 26.92 18.15 5.98
C GLU A 433 27.04 17.17 4.80
N ASN A 434 27.53 15.94 5.03
CA ASN A 434 27.96 15.02 3.96
C ASN A 434 26.82 14.36 3.14
N GLU A 435 25.54 14.70 3.38
CA GLU A 435 24.41 13.97 2.80
C GLU A 435 23.25 14.88 2.32
N VAL A 436 23.41 16.20 2.33
CA VAL A 436 22.38 17.11 1.80
C VAL A 436 22.32 16.96 0.27
N LEU A 437 21.12 16.71 -0.27
CA LEU A 437 20.93 16.66 -1.72
C LEU A 437 20.83 18.08 -2.29
N PHE A 438 21.52 18.29 -3.41
CA PHE A 438 21.42 19.51 -4.20
C PHE A 438 20.40 19.31 -5.33
N PRO A 439 19.73 20.38 -5.79
CA PRO A 439 18.82 20.29 -6.93
C PRO A 439 19.54 19.71 -8.16
N ILE A 440 18.86 18.81 -8.85
CA ILE A 440 19.37 18.21 -10.08
C ILE A 440 19.45 19.24 -11.21
N ASP A 441 20.59 19.30 -11.89
CA ASP A 441 20.73 20.07 -13.13
C ASP A 441 20.37 19.20 -14.35
N LEU A 442 19.14 19.32 -14.82
CA LEU A 442 18.67 18.63 -16.02
C LEU A 442 19.39 19.08 -17.31
N LYS A 443 20.07 20.24 -17.29
CA LYS A 443 20.81 20.77 -18.45
C LYS A 443 22.23 20.20 -18.56
N SER A 444 22.71 19.51 -17.52
CA SER A 444 24.06 18.95 -17.52
C SER A 444 24.27 17.91 -18.64
N PRO A 445 25.32 18.05 -19.48
CA PRO A 445 25.66 17.06 -20.50
C PRO A 445 25.95 15.66 -19.94
N GLU A 446 26.40 15.57 -18.67
CA GLU A 446 26.71 14.29 -18.01
C GLU A 446 25.48 13.36 -17.91
N ASN A 447 24.26 13.90 -17.94
CA ASN A 447 23.02 13.12 -17.90
C ASN A 447 22.84 12.19 -19.12
N PHE A 448 23.57 12.46 -20.22
CA PHE A 448 23.51 11.71 -21.48
C PHE A 448 24.74 10.84 -21.75
N ARG A 449 25.69 10.78 -20.81
CA ARG A 449 26.91 9.98 -20.97
C ARG A 449 26.58 8.50 -21.17
N GLY A 450 27.14 7.90 -22.23
CA GLY A 450 26.92 6.48 -22.58
C GLY A 450 25.61 6.20 -23.33
N LEU A 451 24.91 7.24 -23.82
CA LEU A 451 23.66 7.09 -24.56
C LEU A 451 23.79 7.40 -26.06
N ASP A 452 24.99 7.32 -26.64
CA ASP A 452 25.25 7.69 -28.05
C ASP A 452 24.37 6.91 -29.04
N VAL A 453 24.21 5.61 -28.81
CA VAL A 453 23.35 4.74 -29.63
C VAL A 453 21.89 5.17 -29.51
N PHE A 454 21.40 5.38 -28.28
CA PHE A 454 20.05 5.86 -28.02
C PHE A 454 19.78 7.20 -28.73
N LEU A 455 20.69 8.16 -28.61
CA LEU A 455 20.56 9.48 -29.25
C LEU A 455 20.53 9.36 -30.78
N SER A 456 21.34 8.46 -31.36
CA SER A 456 21.33 8.20 -32.81
C SER A 456 20.00 7.60 -33.28
N LEU A 457 19.44 6.64 -32.53
CA LEU A 457 18.15 6.02 -32.84
C LEU A 457 16.99 6.97 -32.64
N ALA A 458 17.03 7.82 -31.61
CA ALA A 458 16.03 8.87 -31.38
C ALA A 458 16.02 9.88 -32.54
N LYS A 459 17.20 10.28 -33.03
CA LYS A 459 17.32 11.15 -34.21
C LYS A 459 16.73 10.47 -35.46
N LYS A 460 17.09 9.21 -35.70
CA LYS A 460 16.57 8.43 -36.82
C LYS A 460 15.04 8.29 -36.76
N ALA A 461 14.49 8.01 -35.58
CA ALA A 461 13.03 7.92 -35.39
C ALA A 461 12.34 9.23 -35.78
N ASN A 462 12.90 10.38 -35.39
CA ASN A 462 12.37 11.68 -35.77
C ASN A 462 12.46 11.96 -37.29
N GLU A 463 13.57 11.58 -37.94
CA GLU A 463 13.71 11.66 -39.39
C GLU A 463 12.69 10.77 -40.12
N ASP A 464 12.47 9.55 -39.64
CA ASP A 464 11.49 8.60 -40.18
C ASP A 464 10.04 9.11 -40.00
N ILE A 465 9.71 9.69 -38.84
CA ILE A 465 8.41 10.33 -38.57
C ILE A 465 8.15 11.49 -39.55
N LEU A 466 9.13 12.35 -39.78
CA LEU A 466 9.00 13.47 -40.72
C LEU A 466 8.80 12.97 -42.16
N ARG A 467 9.54 11.93 -42.57
CA ARG A 467 9.39 11.33 -43.90
C ARG A 467 8.00 10.73 -44.10
N ASP A 468 7.46 10.07 -43.09
CA ASP A 468 6.19 9.36 -43.18
C ASP A 468 4.97 10.23 -42.83
N GLN A 469 5.18 11.46 -42.34
CA GLN A 469 4.13 12.37 -41.88
C GLN A 469 2.99 12.52 -42.91
N GLU A 470 3.32 12.73 -44.19
CA GLU A 470 2.32 12.90 -45.26
C GLU A 470 1.40 11.70 -45.43
N LYS A 471 1.87 10.48 -45.15
CA LYS A 471 1.06 9.25 -45.21
C LYS A 471 -0.05 9.24 -44.15
N PHE A 472 0.16 9.94 -43.04
CA PHE A 472 -0.73 9.97 -41.89
C PHE A 472 -1.50 11.30 -41.74
N ILE A 473 -1.23 12.32 -42.56
CA ILE A 473 -2.00 13.58 -42.61
C ILE A 473 -3.48 13.31 -42.93
N ALA A 474 -3.79 12.33 -43.77
CA ALA A 474 -5.17 11.93 -44.05
C ALA A 474 -5.92 11.38 -42.81
N ARG A 475 -5.20 10.91 -41.78
CA ARG A 475 -5.76 10.41 -40.51
C ARG A 475 -5.90 11.48 -39.42
N SER A 476 -5.37 12.69 -39.61
CA SER A 476 -5.43 13.78 -38.60
C SER A 476 -6.76 14.54 -38.60
N ASN A 477 -7.61 14.35 -39.63
CA ASN A 477 -8.93 14.98 -39.75
C ASN A 477 -10.08 14.09 -39.21
N ILE A 478 -9.75 13.05 -38.45
CA ILE A 478 -10.75 12.17 -37.82
C ILE A 478 -11.27 12.83 -36.53
N PRO A 479 -12.58 12.75 -36.22
CA PRO A 479 -13.11 13.33 -35.00
C PRO A 479 -12.38 12.81 -33.75
N GLY A 480 -12.02 13.73 -32.85
CA GLY A 480 -11.22 13.43 -31.64
C GLY A 480 -9.70 13.42 -31.83
N SER A 481 -9.18 13.80 -33.00
CA SER A 481 -7.74 13.80 -33.30
C SER A 481 -6.86 14.63 -32.34
N ASN A 482 -7.45 15.68 -31.74
CA ASN A 482 -6.82 16.58 -30.77
C ASN A 482 -7.08 16.18 -29.30
N VAL A 483 -7.79 15.07 -29.04
CA VAL A 483 -7.96 14.51 -27.70
C VAL A 483 -6.60 14.06 -27.21
N LYS A 484 -6.23 14.50 -26.00
CA LYS A 484 -4.91 14.27 -25.41
C LYS A 484 -4.99 13.32 -24.23
N VAL A 485 -4.11 12.34 -24.20
CA VAL A 485 -3.93 11.39 -23.09
C VAL A 485 -2.63 11.75 -22.37
N ILE A 486 -2.67 11.88 -21.05
CA ILE A 486 -1.50 12.17 -20.23
C ILE A 486 -1.38 11.11 -19.14
N THR A 487 -0.33 10.30 -19.15
CA THR A 487 -0.12 9.25 -18.16
C THR A 487 0.77 9.77 -17.03
N LEU A 488 0.16 10.18 -15.92
CA LEU A 488 0.86 10.80 -14.78
C LEU A 488 1.56 9.77 -13.90
N GLY A 489 1.02 8.57 -13.83
CA GLY A 489 1.58 7.45 -13.09
C GLY A 489 1.22 6.13 -13.76
N THR A 490 2.20 5.23 -13.83
CA THR A 490 2.15 4.07 -14.74
C THR A 490 2.53 2.75 -14.07
N GLY A 491 2.65 2.71 -12.75
CA GLY A 491 3.05 1.53 -12.01
C GLY A 491 1.98 1.00 -11.06
N SER A 492 2.19 -0.24 -10.63
CA SER A 492 1.29 -1.01 -9.78
C SER A 492 1.73 -1.08 -8.31
N ALA A 493 0.74 -1.12 -7.40
CA ALA A 493 0.77 -1.42 -5.97
C ALA A 493 1.56 -0.46 -5.07
N LEU A 494 2.87 -0.35 -5.28
CA LEU A 494 3.75 0.54 -4.52
C LEU A 494 4.30 1.56 -5.50
N PRO A 495 4.67 2.80 -5.12
CA PRO A 495 5.50 3.67 -5.93
C PRO A 495 6.99 3.25 -5.93
N SER A 496 7.71 3.51 -7.01
CA SER A 496 9.13 3.14 -7.19
C SER A 496 9.98 4.33 -7.52
N HIS A 497 11.27 4.04 -7.72
CA HIS A 497 12.25 4.93 -8.30
C HIS A 497 11.86 5.50 -9.67
N TYR A 498 11.09 4.77 -10.49
CA TYR A 498 10.90 5.09 -11.92
C TYR A 498 9.44 5.34 -12.30
N ARG A 499 8.49 4.73 -11.59
CA ARG A 499 7.05 4.87 -11.86
C ARG A 499 6.30 5.23 -10.59
N ASN A 500 5.36 6.16 -10.70
CA ASN A 500 4.35 6.43 -9.69
C ASN A 500 3.20 5.44 -9.81
N VAL A 501 2.35 5.39 -8.79
CA VAL A 501 1.07 4.67 -8.83
C VAL A 501 0.10 5.29 -9.83
N SER A 502 -0.90 4.54 -10.25
CA SER A 502 -1.64 4.81 -11.49
C SER A 502 -2.48 6.07 -11.48
N SER A 503 -2.35 6.85 -12.56
CA SER A 503 -3.26 7.94 -12.90
C SER A 503 -3.10 8.34 -14.36
N THR A 504 -4.21 8.45 -15.08
CA THR A 504 -4.24 8.87 -16.49
C THR A 504 -5.25 9.98 -16.70
N VAL A 505 -4.87 11.05 -17.39
CA VAL A 505 -5.75 12.16 -17.76
C VAL A 505 -6.16 12.02 -19.21
N ILE A 506 -7.43 12.29 -19.52
CA ILE A 506 -7.94 12.49 -20.87
C ILE A 506 -8.44 13.92 -20.97
N ARG A 507 -7.85 14.71 -21.86
CA ARG A 507 -8.29 16.08 -22.15
C ARG A 507 -9.08 16.09 -23.44
N ILE A 508 -10.32 16.53 -23.35
CA ILE A 508 -11.25 16.65 -24.47
C ILE A 508 -11.37 18.15 -24.81
N PRO A 509 -10.70 18.63 -25.87
CA PRO A 509 -10.68 20.05 -26.18
C PRO A 509 -12.10 20.63 -26.32
N GLY A 510 -12.36 21.73 -25.61
CA GLY A 510 -13.67 22.40 -25.61
C GLY A 510 -14.70 21.82 -24.63
N HIS A 511 -14.48 20.61 -24.09
CA HIS A 511 -15.46 19.93 -23.21
C HIS A 511 -14.96 19.74 -21.77
N GLY A 512 -13.68 19.49 -21.59
CA GLY A 512 -13.05 19.40 -20.26
C GLY A 512 -12.05 18.27 -20.14
N SER A 513 -11.58 18.05 -18.91
CA SER A 513 -10.62 16.99 -18.58
C SER A 513 -11.24 15.93 -17.67
N VAL A 514 -10.76 14.68 -17.83
CA VAL A 514 -11.15 13.49 -17.08
C VAL A 514 -9.90 12.87 -16.47
N ILE A 515 -9.98 12.40 -15.22
CA ILE A 515 -8.94 11.60 -14.57
C ILE A 515 -9.45 10.17 -14.40
N LEU A 516 -8.66 9.20 -14.87
CA LEU A 516 -8.85 7.76 -14.70
C LEU A 516 -7.85 7.27 -13.66
N ASP A 517 -8.38 6.94 -12.48
CA ASP A 517 -7.64 6.68 -11.24
C ASP A 517 -6.71 7.85 -10.81
N ALA A 518 -6.56 7.99 -9.51
CA ALA A 518 -5.79 9.06 -8.87
C ALA A 518 -5.06 8.51 -7.66
N GLY A 519 -4.04 7.68 -7.90
CA GLY A 519 -3.14 7.20 -6.85
C GLY A 519 -2.39 8.31 -6.12
N GLU A 520 -1.72 7.95 -5.02
CA GLU A 520 -0.90 8.87 -4.22
C GLU A 520 0.09 9.69 -5.07
N GLY A 521 0.17 11.01 -4.81
CA GLY A 521 1.09 11.90 -5.52
C GLY A 521 0.61 12.39 -6.89
N THR A 522 -0.60 12.04 -7.33
CA THR A 522 -1.17 12.50 -8.62
C THR A 522 -1.19 14.02 -8.75
N LEU A 523 -1.58 14.77 -7.69
CA LEU A 523 -1.53 16.23 -7.72
C LEU A 523 -0.11 16.77 -7.92
N GLY A 524 0.90 16.09 -7.37
CA GLY A 524 2.30 16.48 -7.57
C GLY A 524 2.73 16.28 -9.02
N GLN A 525 2.35 15.16 -9.63
CA GLN A 525 2.59 14.92 -11.06
C GLN A 525 1.85 15.93 -11.95
N LEU A 526 0.61 16.29 -11.63
CA LEU A 526 -0.12 17.38 -12.30
C LEU A 526 0.62 18.71 -12.19
N SER A 527 1.13 19.03 -11.00
CA SER A 527 1.89 20.26 -10.76
C SER A 527 3.19 20.28 -11.59
N ARG A 528 3.89 19.15 -11.71
CA ARG A 528 5.07 19.01 -12.59
C ARG A 528 4.70 19.05 -14.08
N GLN A 529 3.54 18.55 -14.47
CA GLN A 529 3.10 18.55 -15.87
C GLN A 529 2.71 19.96 -16.34
N PHE A 530 1.94 20.69 -15.52
CA PHE A 530 1.31 21.95 -15.92
C PHE A 530 1.99 23.20 -15.37
N GLY A 531 2.78 23.10 -14.30
CA GLY A 531 3.43 24.27 -13.67
C GLY A 531 2.43 25.37 -13.35
N SER A 532 2.65 26.57 -13.92
CA SER A 532 1.75 27.72 -13.74
C SER A 532 0.34 27.51 -14.28
N ASP A 533 0.15 26.58 -15.21
CA ASP A 533 -1.15 26.30 -15.84
C ASP A 533 -2.01 25.29 -15.05
N LEU A 534 -1.54 24.83 -13.88
CA LEU A 534 -2.26 23.86 -13.04
C LEU A 534 -3.68 24.34 -12.69
N ASP A 535 -3.84 25.61 -12.29
CA ASP A 535 -5.16 26.16 -11.94
C ASP A 535 -6.09 26.19 -13.15
N SER A 536 -5.56 26.42 -14.37
CA SER A 536 -6.34 26.32 -15.60
C SER A 536 -6.79 24.89 -15.86
N PHE A 537 -5.91 23.91 -15.66
CA PHE A 537 -6.27 22.49 -15.76
C PHE A 537 -7.37 22.12 -14.75
N LEU A 538 -7.26 22.55 -13.50
CA LEU A 538 -8.26 22.26 -12.47
C LEU A 538 -9.61 22.93 -12.73
N LYS A 539 -9.64 24.10 -13.36
CA LYS A 539 -10.89 24.74 -13.82
C LYS A 539 -11.56 23.99 -14.98
N ASP A 540 -10.77 23.23 -15.74
CA ASP A 540 -11.18 22.40 -16.88
C ASP A 540 -11.54 20.96 -16.47
N LEU A 541 -11.03 20.47 -15.34
CA LEU A 541 -11.33 19.14 -14.78
C LEU A 541 -12.82 19.02 -14.42
N LYS A 542 -13.49 18.02 -15.01
CA LYS A 542 -14.93 17.75 -14.82
C LYS A 542 -15.21 16.43 -14.13
N TRP A 543 -14.38 15.42 -14.34
CA TRP A 543 -14.69 14.05 -13.93
C TRP A 543 -13.48 13.29 -13.41
N ILE A 544 -13.64 12.63 -12.26
CA ILE A 544 -12.69 11.64 -11.74
C ILE A 544 -13.38 10.26 -11.70
N TYR A 545 -12.83 9.30 -12.40
CA TYR A 545 -13.23 7.89 -12.37
C TYR A 545 -12.26 7.10 -11.49
N ILE A 546 -12.78 6.33 -10.54
CA ILE A 546 -12.04 5.40 -9.71
C ILE A 546 -12.51 3.97 -10.05
N SER A 547 -11.59 3.10 -10.47
CA SER A 547 -11.86 1.74 -10.91
C SER A 547 -12.27 0.82 -9.75
N HIS A 548 -11.52 0.86 -8.64
CA HIS A 548 -11.70 0.00 -7.47
C HIS A 548 -11.06 0.60 -6.20
N LEU A 549 -11.06 -0.15 -5.09
CA LEU A 549 -10.70 0.36 -3.76
C LEU A 549 -9.24 0.12 -3.34
N HIS A 550 -8.39 -0.48 -4.17
CA HIS A 550 -6.97 -0.57 -3.82
C HIS A 550 -6.33 0.83 -3.76
N ALA A 551 -5.46 1.02 -2.77
CA ALA A 551 -4.97 2.33 -2.36
C ALA A 551 -4.18 3.06 -3.45
N ASP A 552 -3.49 2.32 -4.31
CA ASP A 552 -2.72 2.82 -5.44
C ASP A 552 -3.55 3.46 -6.55
N HIS A 553 -4.88 3.38 -6.50
CA HIS A 553 -5.78 3.97 -7.50
C HIS A 553 -6.54 5.21 -7.03
N HIS A 554 -6.51 5.57 -5.74
CA HIS A 554 -7.41 6.63 -5.24
C HIS A 554 -6.87 7.53 -4.12
N LEU A 555 -5.73 7.23 -3.49
CA LEU A 555 -5.23 8.01 -2.36
C LEU A 555 -4.93 9.49 -2.67
N GLY A 556 -4.68 9.84 -3.94
CA GLY A 556 -4.43 11.22 -4.37
C GLY A 556 -5.70 12.06 -4.60
N THR A 557 -6.88 11.44 -4.60
CA THR A 557 -8.15 12.11 -4.96
C THR A 557 -8.49 13.26 -4.01
N ILE A 558 -8.26 13.11 -2.70
CA ILE A 558 -8.60 14.13 -1.70
C ILE A 558 -7.90 15.46 -2.00
N ARG A 559 -6.59 15.45 -2.27
CA ARG A 559 -5.85 16.67 -2.61
C ARG A 559 -6.29 17.26 -3.93
N ILE A 560 -6.61 16.44 -4.93
CA ILE A 560 -7.14 16.93 -6.21
C ILE A 560 -8.46 17.65 -5.99
N LEU A 561 -9.40 17.07 -5.25
CA LEU A 561 -10.68 17.68 -4.94
C LEU A 561 -10.53 18.97 -4.14
N LYS A 562 -9.66 18.97 -3.13
CA LYS A 562 -9.37 20.17 -2.33
C LYS A 562 -8.80 21.31 -3.18
N GLN A 563 -7.80 21.02 -4.03
CA GLN A 563 -7.20 22.02 -4.90
C GLN A 563 -8.15 22.43 -6.04
N TRP A 564 -8.97 21.52 -6.56
CA TRP A 564 -10.03 21.82 -7.52
C TRP A 564 -11.07 22.77 -6.92
N ASN A 565 -11.50 22.53 -5.69
CA ASN A 565 -12.46 23.38 -4.99
C ASN A 565 -11.87 24.78 -4.76
N LYS A 566 -10.59 24.86 -4.39
CA LYS A 566 -9.85 26.13 -4.27
C LYS A 566 -9.78 26.88 -5.61
N ALA A 567 -9.42 26.21 -6.70
CA ALA A 567 -9.32 26.82 -8.03
C ALA A 567 -10.68 27.27 -8.61
N ASN A 568 -11.78 26.70 -8.11
CA ASN A 568 -13.14 26.96 -8.57
C ASN A 568 -14.02 27.62 -7.50
N CYS A 569 -13.46 28.19 -6.42
CA CYS A 569 -14.24 28.71 -5.29
C CYS A 569 -15.15 29.89 -5.65
N GLU A 570 -14.81 30.64 -6.70
CA GLU A 570 -15.57 31.80 -7.19
C GLU A 570 -16.72 31.44 -8.14
N ASN A 571 -16.91 30.15 -8.47
CA ASN A 571 -17.94 29.70 -9.41
C ASN A 571 -18.78 28.57 -8.82
N ASP A 572 -19.97 28.36 -9.39
CA ASP A 572 -20.90 27.29 -8.97
C ASP A 572 -20.64 25.96 -9.69
N LYS A 573 -19.43 25.75 -10.26
CA LYS A 573 -19.11 24.50 -10.95
C LYS A 573 -19.19 23.32 -9.98
N VAL A 574 -19.50 22.15 -10.51
CA VAL A 574 -19.47 20.87 -9.82
C VAL A 574 -18.45 19.94 -10.48
N ILE A 575 -17.99 18.94 -9.75
CA ILE A 575 -17.15 17.86 -10.27
C ILE A 575 -17.86 16.52 -10.12
N TYR A 576 -17.82 15.70 -11.16
CA TYR A 576 -18.37 14.36 -11.12
C TYR A 576 -17.30 13.40 -10.58
N VAL A 577 -17.70 12.50 -9.69
CA VAL A 577 -16.85 11.39 -9.23
C VAL A 577 -17.62 10.10 -9.41
N SER A 578 -17.08 9.19 -10.22
CA SER A 578 -17.62 7.85 -10.40
C SER A 578 -16.70 6.81 -9.77
N ALA A 579 -17.21 6.02 -8.85
CA ALA A 579 -16.40 5.12 -8.03
C ALA A 579 -17.25 3.94 -7.52
N PRO A 580 -16.62 2.89 -6.96
CA PRO A 580 -17.32 1.93 -6.12
C PRO A 580 -18.01 2.65 -4.96
N TRP A 581 -19.23 2.26 -4.60
CA TRP A 581 -20.05 2.98 -3.62
C TRP A 581 -19.37 3.17 -2.25
N LYS A 582 -18.55 2.20 -1.81
CA LYS A 582 -17.79 2.29 -0.55
C LYS A 582 -16.78 3.44 -0.54
N TYR A 583 -16.32 3.88 -1.70
CA TYR A 583 -15.44 5.05 -1.80
C TYR A 583 -16.20 6.34 -1.43
N PHE A 584 -17.49 6.44 -1.78
CA PHE A 584 -18.32 7.57 -1.36
C PHE A 584 -18.56 7.59 0.14
N CYS A 585 -18.65 6.42 0.79
CA CYS A 585 -18.68 6.35 2.25
C CYS A 585 -17.42 6.97 2.87
N PHE A 586 -16.24 6.62 2.32
CA PHE A 586 -14.98 7.22 2.75
C PHE A 586 -14.97 8.74 2.54
N LEU A 587 -15.29 9.23 1.33
CA LEU A 587 -15.30 10.67 1.03
C LEU A 587 -16.27 11.44 1.94
N GLN A 588 -17.47 10.90 2.16
CA GLN A 588 -18.48 11.51 3.00
C GLN A 588 -18.05 11.56 4.46
N GLU A 589 -17.51 10.48 5.01
CA GLU A 589 -17.01 10.46 6.40
C GLU A 589 -15.80 11.37 6.57
N TYR A 590 -14.89 11.36 5.60
CA TYR A 590 -13.73 12.24 5.58
C TYR A 590 -14.14 13.73 5.49
N SER A 591 -15.27 14.05 4.86
CA SER A 591 -15.76 15.44 4.78
C SER A 591 -16.15 16.02 6.15
N ASN A 592 -16.38 15.17 7.16
CA ASN A 592 -16.61 15.61 8.53
C ASN A 592 -15.31 15.98 9.27
N ILE A 593 -14.15 15.58 8.72
CA ILE A 593 -12.81 15.85 9.26
C ILE A 593 -12.25 17.14 8.67
N GLU A 594 -12.34 17.26 7.35
CA GLU A 594 -11.75 18.33 6.57
C GLU A 594 -12.65 18.70 5.37
N ASP A 595 -12.88 19.99 5.17
CA ASP A 595 -13.59 20.48 3.99
C ASP A 595 -12.68 20.46 2.76
N PHE A 596 -12.84 19.44 1.93
CA PHE A 596 -12.22 19.34 0.60
C PHE A 596 -13.17 19.73 -0.54
N GLY A 597 -14.35 20.28 -0.25
CA GLY A 597 -15.36 20.66 -1.24
C GLY A 597 -16.40 19.58 -1.56
N TRP A 598 -16.70 18.68 -0.62
CA TRP A 598 -17.66 17.57 -0.78
C TRP A 598 -19.03 18.00 -1.34
N GLU A 599 -19.54 19.17 -0.94
CA GLU A 599 -20.84 19.70 -1.39
C GLU A 599 -20.94 19.90 -2.92
N ARG A 600 -19.79 20.04 -3.59
CA ARG A 600 -19.68 20.27 -5.04
C ARG A 600 -19.35 19.00 -5.81
N VAL A 601 -19.22 17.87 -5.11
CA VAL A 601 -19.04 16.56 -5.73
C VAL A 601 -20.41 16.00 -6.14
N ARG A 602 -20.50 15.45 -7.35
CA ARG A 602 -21.66 14.73 -7.87
C ARG A 602 -21.29 13.28 -8.06
N THR A 603 -21.90 12.40 -7.28
CA THR A 603 -21.55 10.98 -7.21
C THR A 603 -22.28 10.17 -8.28
N ILE A 604 -21.57 9.19 -8.87
CA ILE A 604 -22.10 8.19 -9.80
C ILE A 604 -21.53 6.82 -9.38
N SER A 605 -22.35 5.91 -8.88
CA SER A 605 -21.86 4.57 -8.51
C SER A 605 -21.54 3.75 -9.75
N ASN A 606 -20.31 3.20 -9.82
CA ASN A 606 -19.91 2.34 -10.93
C ASN A 606 -20.83 1.12 -11.07
N GLY A 607 -21.40 0.63 -9.97
CA GLY A 607 -22.34 -0.50 -9.98
C GLY A 607 -23.72 -0.16 -10.56
N ASP A 608 -24.11 1.12 -10.60
CA ASP A 608 -25.42 1.55 -11.12
C ASP A 608 -25.46 1.61 -12.65
N ILE A 609 -24.28 1.70 -13.27
CA ILE A 609 -24.07 1.76 -14.73
C ILE A 609 -23.35 0.50 -15.24
N CYS A 610 -23.29 -0.54 -14.40
CA CYS A 610 -22.66 -1.80 -14.74
C CYS A 610 -23.57 -2.62 -15.65
N GLU A 611 -23.08 -2.97 -16.83
CA GLU A 611 -23.76 -3.86 -17.76
C GLU A 611 -23.48 -5.31 -17.36
N ASP A 612 -24.55 -6.07 -17.12
CA ASP A 612 -24.49 -7.51 -16.93
C ASP A 612 -24.89 -8.23 -18.22
N PHE A 613 -23.91 -8.75 -18.95
CA PHE A 613 -24.12 -9.52 -20.18
C PHE A 613 -24.59 -10.97 -19.92
N THR A 614 -24.77 -11.38 -18.67
CA THR A 614 -25.20 -12.74 -18.27
C THR A 614 -26.67 -12.81 -17.84
N LEU A 615 -27.26 -11.71 -17.40
CA LEU A 615 -28.68 -11.63 -17.04
C LEU A 615 -29.52 -11.11 -18.21
N LYS A 616 -30.49 -11.92 -18.69
CA LYS A 616 -31.58 -11.42 -19.54
C LYS A 616 -32.30 -10.32 -18.75
N LYS A 617 -32.26 -9.08 -19.26
CA LYS A 617 -32.92 -7.90 -18.70
C LYS A 617 -34.30 -8.23 -18.14
N THR A 618 -34.40 -8.38 -16.82
CA THR A 618 -35.65 -8.09 -16.10
C THR A 618 -35.64 -6.60 -15.81
N LEU A 619 -36.52 -5.88 -16.52
CA LEU A 619 -36.87 -4.50 -16.24
C LEU A 619 -37.56 -4.43 -14.85
N SER A 620 -36.90 -3.79 -13.88
CA SER A 620 -37.41 -3.21 -12.60
C SER A 620 -36.37 -3.49 -11.50
N ASP A 621 -35.59 -2.57 -10.94
CA ASP A 621 -35.96 -1.31 -10.30
C ASP A 621 -34.76 -0.33 -10.25
N SER A 622 -34.37 0.25 -11.39
CA SER A 622 -33.25 1.19 -11.43
C SER A 622 -33.70 2.62 -11.08
N ARG A 623 -33.80 2.94 -9.79
CA ARG A 623 -33.71 4.34 -9.35
C ARG A 623 -32.24 4.78 -9.42
N MET A 624 -31.70 4.92 -10.64
CA MET A 624 -30.53 5.77 -10.88
C MET A 624 -30.81 7.16 -10.28
N ASN A 625 -29.77 7.95 -10.00
CA ASN A 625 -29.95 9.41 -10.03
C ASN A 625 -29.65 9.83 -11.48
N PRO A 626 -30.58 9.62 -12.44
CA PRO A 626 -30.30 9.81 -13.86
C PRO A 626 -29.79 11.22 -14.14
N THR A 627 -30.14 12.19 -13.30
CA THR A 627 -29.71 13.57 -13.36
C THR A 627 -28.18 13.70 -13.39
N ASN A 628 -27.44 13.14 -12.42
CA ASN A 628 -25.98 13.29 -12.38
C ASN A 628 -25.29 12.65 -13.59
N LEU A 629 -25.75 11.47 -14.01
CA LEU A 629 -25.20 10.80 -15.20
C LEU A 629 -25.52 11.60 -16.46
N ASN A 630 -26.77 12.03 -16.65
CA ASN A 630 -27.18 12.80 -17.81
C ASN A 630 -26.46 14.16 -17.87
N ASP A 631 -26.22 14.79 -16.71
CA ASP A 631 -25.46 16.03 -16.61
C ASP A 631 -23.99 15.80 -16.98
N LEU A 632 -23.35 14.73 -16.50
CA LEU A 632 -22.01 14.33 -16.92
C LEU A 632 -21.93 14.11 -18.44
N LEU A 633 -22.87 13.33 -19.00
CA LEU A 633 -22.92 13.04 -20.42
C LEU A 633 -23.08 14.32 -21.25
N ARG A 634 -23.93 15.25 -20.81
CA ARG A 634 -24.10 16.55 -21.48
C ARG A 634 -22.83 17.41 -21.38
N ASP A 635 -22.27 17.56 -20.18
CA ASP A 635 -21.16 18.47 -19.90
C ASP A 635 -19.87 18.06 -20.65
N LEU A 636 -19.63 16.75 -20.81
CA LEU A 636 -18.50 16.20 -21.56
C LEU A 636 -18.85 15.80 -23.01
N SER A 637 -20.07 16.10 -23.49
CA SER A 637 -20.55 15.73 -24.83
C SER A 637 -20.37 14.23 -25.16
N LEU A 638 -20.76 13.39 -24.21
CA LEU A 638 -20.73 11.94 -24.31
C LEU A 638 -22.08 11.39 -24.75
N SER A 639 -22.05 10.40 -25.64
CA SER A 639 -23.23 9.62 -26.03
C SER A 639 -23.51 8.47 -25.05
N SER A 640 -22.48 7.90 -24.43
CA SER A 640 -22.63 6.82 -23.44
C SER A 640 -21.46 6.74 -22.46
N PHE A 641 -21.75 6.23 -21.26
CA PHE A 641 -20.79 5.82 -20.24
C PHE A 641 -21.36 4.58 -19.51
N SER A 642 -20.61 3.48 -19.55
CA SER A 642 -20.99 2.19 -18.99
C SER A 642 -19.78 1.51 -18.34
N THR A 643 -20.04 0.56 -17.43
CA THR A 643 -19.01 -0.25 -16.78
C THR A 643 -19.34 -1.75 -16.90
N VAL A 644 -18.35 -2.59 -16.61
CA VAL A 644 -18.52 -4.02 -16.35
C VAL A 644 -17.73 -4.40 -15.10
N ASN A 645 -18.13 -5.47 -14.42
CA ASN A 645 -17.34 -6.03 -13.33
C ASN A 645 -15.97 -6.49 -13.85
N ALA A 646 -14.90 -6.04 -13.20
CA ALA A 646 -13.56 -6.53 -13.42
C ALA A 646 -13.33 -7.86 -12.67
N ILE A 647 -12.38 -8.65 -13.16
CA ILE A 647 -12.00 -9.94 -12.54
C ILE A 647 -10.80 -9.68 -11.64
N HIS A 648 -11.03 -9.08 -10.47
CA HIS A 648 -9.97 -8.67 -9.55
C HIS A 648 -10.41 -8.75 -8.07
N CYS A 649 -10.75 -7.63 -7.44
CA CYS A 649 -11.32 -7.56 -6.10
C CYS A 649 -12.85 -7.36 -6.17
N PRO A 650 -13.61 -7.61 -5.08
CA PRO A 650 -15.02 -7.21 -5.04
C PRO A 650 -15.17 -5.72 -5.32
N TRP A 651 -16.21 -5.36 -6.10
CA TRP A 651 -16.49 -3.97 -6.49
C TRP A 651 -15.36 -3.33 -7.32
N SER A 652 -14.72 -4.11 -8.18
CA SER A 652 -13.80 -3.61 -9.21
C SER A 652 -14.50 -3.53 -10.56
N PHE A 653 -14.15 -2.51 -11.35
CA PHE A 653 -14.83 -2.21 -12.60
C PHE A 653 -13.86 -1.85 -13.71
N SER A 654 -14.19 -2.29 -14.92
CA SER A 654 -13.65 -1.74 -16.17
C SER A 654 -14.71 -0.83 -16.79
N MET A 655 -14.31 0.20 -17.52
CA MET A 655 -15.22 1.22 -18.02
C MET A 655 -15.02 1.54 -19.50
N GLN A 656 -16.06 2.12 -20.08
CA GLN A 656 -16.04 2.64 -21.43
C GLN A 656 -16.93 3.88 -21.52
N PHE A 657 -16.48 4.87 -22.28
CA PHE A 657 -17.32 5.99 -22.68
C PHE A 657 -17.15 6.30 -24.17
N THR A 658 -18.19 6.87 -24.77
CA THR A 658 -18.22 7.26 -26.19
C THR A 658 -18.59 8.73 -26.30
N HIS A 659 -17.83 9.50 -27.08
CA HIS A 659 -18.15 10.89 -27.37
C HIS A 659 -19.24 11.01 -28.43
N LEU A 660 -19.92 12.14 -28.52
CA LEU A 660 -20.92 12.41 -29.57
C LEU A 660 -20.30 12.42 -30.98
N ASP A 661 -19.01 12.72 -31.07
CA ASP A 661 -18.24 12.65 -32.31
C ASP A 661 -17.88 11.21 -32.75
N GLY A 662 -18.29 10.20 -31.98
CA GLY A 662 -18.18 8.78 -32.34
C GLY A 662 -16.89 8.07 -31.92
N TRP A 663 -15.88 8.78 -31.40
CA TRP A 663 -14.71 8.14 -30.82
C TRP A 663 -15.01 7.56 -29.42
N LYS A 664 -14.29 6.49 -29.05
CA LYS A 664 -14.55 5.69 -27.85
C LYS A 664 -13.27 5.40 -27.07
N VAL A 665 -13.34 5.50 -25.75
CA VAL A 665 -12.25 5.13 -24.85
C VAL A 665 -12.71 4.01 -23.90
N SER A 666 -11.85 3.00 -23.73
CA SER A 666 -12.01 1.93 -22.75
C SER A 666 -10.83 1.90 -21.79
N TYR A 667 -11.11 1.73 -20.50
CA TYR A 667 -10.13 1.65 -19.43
C TYR A 667 -10.37 0.42 -18.56
N SER A 668 -9.35 -0.42 -18.41
CA SER A 668 -9.50 -1.73 -17.75
C SER A 668 -9.68 -1.64 -16.23
N GLY A 669 -9.05 -0.65 -15.57
CA GLY A 669 -8.69 -0.81 -14.16
C GLY A 669 -7.79 -2.04 -13.98
N ASP A 670 -7.78 -2.63 -12.79
CA ASP A 670 -7.10 -3.90 -12.56
C ASP A 670 -8.05 -5.06 -12.84
N THR A 671 -7.63 -6.00 -13.69
CA THR A 671 -8.46 -7.13 -14.10
C THR A 671 -7.63 -8.24 -14.73
N ARG A 672 -8.03 -9.50 -14.49
CA ARG A 672 -7.72 -10.59 -15.42
C ARG A 672 -8.38 -10.34 -16.78
N PRO A 673 -7.92 -10.99 -17.86
CA PRO A 673 -8.56 -10.93 -19.18
C PRO A 673 -10.06 -11.18 -19.09
N ASN A 674 -10.87 -10.26 -19.61
CA ASN A 674 -12.30 -10.19 -19.34
C ASN A 674 -13.12 -10.05 -20.63
N GLU A 675 -13.88 -11.09 -20.97
CA GLU A 675 -14.74 -11.11 -22.16
C GLU A 675 -15.85 -10.06 -22.14
N ASN A 676 -16.40 -9.73 -20.97
CA ASN A 676 -17.42 -8.70 -20.87
C ASN A 676 -16.83 -7.31 -21.16
N PHE A 677 -15.58 -7.09 -20.78
CA PHE A 677 -14.87 -5.86 -21.11
C PHE A 677 -14.58 -5.75 -22.60
N VAL A 678 -14.20 -6.86 -23.26
CA VAL A 678 -14.06 -6.91 -24.74
C VAL A 678 -15.36 -6.51 -25.44
N LYS A 679 -16.50 -7.07 -25.01
CA LYS A 679 -17.82 -6.73 -25.57
C LYS A 679 -18.18 -5.25 -25.37
N LEU A 680 -17.97 -4.74 -24.16
CA LEU A 680 -18.25 -3.35 -23.81
C LEU A 680 -17.38 -2.38 -24.66
N GLY A 681 -16.08 -2.66 -24.73
CA GLY A 681 -15.11 -1.83 -25.40
C GLY A 681 -15.02 -2.03 -26.92
N MET A 682 -15.85 -2.88 -27.52
CA MET A 682 -15.73 -3.24 -28.95
C MET A 682 -15.63 -2.01 -29.85
N ASN A 683 -14.64 -2.02 -30.75
CA ASN A 683 -14.26 -0.94 -31.66
C ASN A 683 -13.83 0.36 -30.95
N SER A 684 -13.14 0.26 -29.82
CA SER A 684 -12.60 1.44 -29.14
C SER A 684 -11.55 2.17 -29.98
N THR A 685 -11.58 3.49 -29.94
CA THR A 685 -10.51 4.32 -30.51
C THR A 685 -9.24 4.16 -29.69
N LEU A 686 -9.37 4.16 -28.37
CA LEU A 686 -8.28 3.93 -27.43
C LEU A 686 -8.70 2.91 -26.38
N LEU A 687 -7.90 1.87 -26.22
CA LEU A 687 -7.89 1.00 -25.05
C LEU A 687 -6.70 1.37 -24.17
N ILE A 688 -6.95 1.68 -22.90
CA ILE A 688 -5.91 1.77 -21.86
C ILE A 688 -6.06 0.53 -21.00
N HIS A 689 -5.06 -0.37 -21.04
CA HIS A 689 -5.13 -1.66 -20.37
C HIS A 689 -3.97 -1.86 -19.39
N GLU A 690 -4.27 -2.44 -18.23
CA GLU A 690 -3.24 -2.89 -17.28
C GLU A 690 -2.39 -4.02 -17.89
N ALA A 691 -1.08 -3.95 -17.68
CA ALA A 691 -0.11 -4.95 -18.09
C ALA A 691 0.87 -5.19 -16.94
N THR A 692 0.31 -5.62 -15.80
CA THR A 692 1.05 -5.63 -14.54
C THR A 692 2.27 -6.54 -14.58
N LEU A 693 2.15 -7.72 -15.20
CA LEU A 693 3.22 -8.72 -15.19
C LEU A 693 3.72 -9.06 -16.61
N ASP A 694 4.99 -9.46 -16.69
CA ASP A 694 5.56 -10.03 -17.90
C ASP A 694 5.00 -11.45 -18.13
N ASP A 695 5.11 -11.94 -19.36
CA ASP A 695 4.50 -13.22 -19.77
C ASP A 695 5.12 -14.45 -19.08
N ASP A 696 6.36 -14.34 -18.58
CA ASP A 696 7.02 -15.37 -17.77
C ASP A 696 6.45 -15.48 -16.35
N LYS A 697 5.58 -14.55 -15.94
CA LYS A 697 4.93 -14.49 -14.62
C LYS A 697 3.42 -14.76 -14.69
N LEU A 698 2.96 -15.52 -15.69
CA LEU A 698 1.53 -15.83 -15.88
C LEU A 698 0.86 -16.41 -14.62
N GLU A 699 1.50 -17.34 -13.93
CA GLU A 699 0.95 -17.92 -12.69
C GLU A 699 0.78 -16.87 -11.58
N GLU A 700 1.75 -15.96 -11.45
CA GLU A 700 1.68 -14.85 -10.50
C GLU A 700 0.56 -13.87 -10.89
N ALA A 701 0.37 -13.63 -12.18
CA ALA A 701 -0.70 -12.79 -12.72
C ALA A 701 -2.08 -13.36 -12.44
N ILE A 702 -2.26 -14.68 -12.61
CA ILE A 702 -3.50 -15.37 -12.25
C ILE A 702 -3.74 -15.27 -10.74
N LYS A 703 -2.72 -15.55 -9.92
CA LYS A 703 -2.84 -15.54 -8.45
C LYS A 703 -3.17 -14.15 -7.90
N LYS A 704 -2.53 -13.11 -8.43
CA LYS A 704 -2.75 -11.71 -8.03
C LYS A 704 -3.91 -11.05 -8.78
N LYS A 705 -4.53 -11.77 -9.73
CA LYS A 705 -5.65 -11.32 -10.56
C LYS A 705 -5.35 -10.06 -11.39
N HIS A 706 -4.20 -10.08 -12.07
CA HIS A 706 -3.77 -9.07 -13.03
C HIS A 706 -3.52 -9.69 -14.40
N SER A 707 -3.39 -8.88 -15.44
CA SER A 707 -3.04 -9.33 -16.78
C SER A 707 -1.53 -9.43 -16.98
N THR A 708 -1.09 -10.42 -17.76
CA THR A 708 0.21 -10.33 -18.41
C THR A 708 0.15 -9.37 -19.58
N THR A 709 1.32 -9.01 -20.08
CA THR A 709 1.44 -8.13 -21.23
C THR A 709 0.80 -8.70 -22.51
N SER A 710 1.08 -9.96 -22.87
CA SER A 710 0.47 -10.57 -24.07
C SER A 710 -1.04 -10.71 -23.94
N GLU A 711 -1.55 -10.97 -22.73
CA GLU A 711 -2.97 -11.02 -22.48
C GLU A 711 -3.66 -9.66 -22.66
N ALA A 712 -3.03 -8.56 -22.20
CA ALA A 712 -3.53 -7.22 -22.42
C ALA A 712 -3.56 -6.85 -23.92
N ILE A 713 -2.53 -7.25 -24.67
CA ILE A 713 -2.47 -7.07 -26.13
C ILE A 713 -3.56 -7.87 -26.84
N ASP A 714 -3.78 -9.12 -26.42
CA ASP A 714 -4.85 -9.97 -26.95
C ASP A 714 -6.24 -9.36 -26.72
N ILE A 715 -6.50 -8.81 -25.53
CA ILE A 715 -7.72 -8.06 -25.24
C ILE A 715 -7.88 -6.90 -26.23
N GLY A 716 -6.83 -6.11 -26.48
CA GLY A 716 -6.85 -5.04 -27.48
C GLY A 716 -7.19 -5.51 -28.89
N LYS A 717 -6.60 -6.64 -29.32
CA LYS A 717 -6.88 -7.26 -30.62
C LYS A 717 -8.33 -7.73 -30.72
N ARG A 718 -8.84 -8.43 -29.71
CA ARG A 718 -10.23 -8.96 -29.69
C ARG A 718 -11.27 -7.86 -29.54
N MET A 719 -10.94 -6.77 -28.87
CA MET A 719 -11.74 -5.55 -28.80
C MET A 719 -11.78 -4.79 -30.14
N ASN A 720 -10.95 -5.18 -31.11
CA ASN A 720 -10.70 -4.42 -32.34
C ASN A 720 -10.38 -2.95 -32.02
N ALA A 721 -9.52 -2.72 -31.01
CA ALA A 721 -9.12 -1.38 -30.63
C ALA A 721 -8.26 -0.75 -31.73
N SER A 722 -8.48 0.54 -32.03
CA SER A 722 -7.67 1.29 -32.99
C SER A 722 -6.26 1.52 -32.44
N PHE A 723 -6.15 1.74 -31.13
CA PHE A 723 -4.87 1.82 -30.42
C PHE A 723 -5.00 1.23 -29.01
N THR A 724 -3.96 0.53 -28.55
CA THR A 724 -3.85 0.00 -27.19
C THR A 724 -2.65 0.63 -26.49
N LEU A 725 -2.89 1.27 -25.35
CA LEU A 725 -1.86 1.85 -24.49
C LEU A 725 -1.75 1.01 -23.21
N LEU A 726 -0.58 0.42 -22.99
CA LEU A 726 -0.31 -0.40 -21.81
C LEU A 726 0.18 0.47 -20.64
N THR A 727 -0.32 0.19 -19.44
CA THR A 727 0.04 0.90 -18.20
C THR A 727 0.00 -0.04 -16.98
N HIS A 728 0.13 0.52 -15.78
CA HIS A 728 0.06 -0.19 -14.50
C HIS A 728 1.09 -1.34 -14.41
N PHE A 729 2.34 -1.06 -14.77
CA PHE A 729 3.42 -2.06 -14.78
C PHE A 729 3.89 -2.40 -13.36
N SER A 730 4.17 -3.69 -13.10
CA SER A 730 4.83 -4.10 -11.86
C SER A 730 6.18 -3.42 -11.73
N GLN A 731 6.41 -2.82 -10.57
CA GLN A 731 7.63 -2.07 -10.32
C GLN A 731 8.77 -2.91 -9.74
N ARG A 732 8.49 -4.18 -9.43
CA ARG A 732 9.52 -5.14 -9.00
C ARG A 732 10.44 -5.52 -10.17
N TYR A 733 9.96 -5.37 -11.40
CA TYR A 733 10.69 -5.69 -12.63
C TYR A 733 10.78 -4.42 -13.48
N PRO A 734 11.84 -3.59 -13.35
CA PRO A 734 11.97 -2.32 -14.08
C PRO A 734 12.32 -2.51 -15.57
N LYS A 735 11.77 -3.55 -16.20
CA LYS A 735 11.95 -3.86 -17.61
C LYS A 735 10.88 -3.14 -18.44
N ILE A 736 11.24 -2.69 -19.63
CA ILE A 736 10.23 -2.52 -20.67
C ILE A 736 9.78 -3.93 -21.06
N PRO A 737 8.47 -4.19 -21.21
CA PRO A 737 8.01 -5.47 -21.68
C PRO A 737 8.70 -5.90 -22.99
N ASN A 738 9.22 -7.13 -23.03
CA ASN A 738 10.13 -7.62 -24.08
C ASN A 738 9.52 -7.75 -25.49
N PHE A 739 8.23 -7.48 -25.67
CA PHE A 739 7.50 -7.76 -26.92
C PHE A 739 7.75 -6.76 -28.06
N ILE A 740 8.53 -5.69 -27.85
CA ILE A 740 8.94 -4.76 -28.92
C ILE A 740 9.58 -5.50 -30.12
N MET A 741 10.02 -6.76 -29.94
CA MET A 741 10.74 -7.52 -30.97
C MET A 741 9.89 -8.15 -32.10
N ASN A 742 8.56 -8.32 -31.96
CA ASN A 742 7.85 -9.29 -32.82
C ASN A 742 6.70 -8.79 -33.70
N ASP A 743 6.22 -7.54 -33.57
CA ASP A 743 5.21 -7.02 -34.50
C ASP A 743 5.89 -6.42 -35.75
N ASN A 744 6.32 -7.31 -36.65
CA ASN A 744 6.60 -6.99 -38.06
C ASN A 744 5.30 -6.66 -38.85
N ASN A 745 4.17 -6.52 -38.17
CA ASN A 745 2.89 -6.19 -38.80
C ASN A 745 2.77 -4.67 -39.02
N SER A 746 2.42 -4.31 -40.25
CA SER A 746 2.31 -2.95 -40.79
C SER A 746 1.24 -2.05 -40.15
N GLU A 747 0.60 -2.45 -39.05
CA GLU A 747 -0.44 -1.70 -38.36
C GLU A 747 0.00 -1.37 -36.93
N ASN A 748 0.80 -0.32 -36.78
CA ASN A 748 1.31 0.23 -35.52
C ASN A 748 0.16 0.66 -34.57
N ARG A 749 -0.37 -0.26 -33.74
CA ARG A 749 -1.54 -0.03 -32.85
C ARG A 749 -1.25 -0.18 -31.35
N LEU A 750 0.02 -0.15 -30.93
CA LEU A 750 0.42 -0.44 -29.56
C LEU A 750 1.41 0.60 -29.00
N GLY A 751 1.23 0.96 -27.74
CA GLY A 751 2.09 1.91 -27.03
C GLY A 751 2.30 1.53 -25.56
N ILE A 752 3.37 2.06 -24.98
CA ILE A 752 3.75 1.86 -23.57
C ILE A 752 3.70 3.21 -22.87
N ALA A 753 2.97 3.29 -21.76
CA ALA A 753 2.88 4.49 -20.96
C ALA A 753 4.15 4.73 -20.13
N PHE A 754 4.52 6.00 -20.00
CA PHE A 754 5.56 6.49 -19.09
C PHE A 754 5.01 7.65 -18.26
N ASP A 755 5.49 7.80 -17.03
CA ASP A 755 5.12 8.94 -16.18
C ASP A 755 5.43 10.26 -16.89
N GLY A 756 4.44 11.17 -16.96
CA GLY A 756 4.53 12.47 -17.64
C GLY A 756 4.47 12.44 -19.16
N MET A 757 4.25 11.26 -19.76
CA MET A 757 3.99 11.16 -21.19
C MET A 757 2.65 11.81 -21.53
N GLN A 758 2.61 12.59 -22.60
CA GLN A 758 1.40 13.12 -23.19
C GLN A 758 1.33 12.82 -24.68
N ILE A 759 0.16 12.46 -25.20
CA ILE A 759 0.01 12.17 -26.63
C ILE A 759 -1.42 12.44 -27.10
N GLU A 760 -1.54 12.94 -28.34
CA GLU A 760 -2.83 13.16 -28.99
C GLU A 760 -3.23 11.93 -29.82
N PHE A 761 -4.53 11.71 -30.03
CA PHE A 761 -5.01 10.57 -30.82
C PHE A 761 -4.42 10.54 -32.23
N SER A 762 -4.23 11.71 -32.83
CA SER A 762 -3.58 11.86 -34.14
C SER A 762 -2.11 11.43 -34.17
N ASP A 763 -1.46 11.32 -33.03
CA ASP A 763 -0.03 11.09 -32.89
C ASP A 763 0.31 9.65 -32.48
N PHE A 764 -0.67 8.80 -32.19
CA PHE A 764 -0.44 7.42 -31.74
C PHE A 764 0.49 6.61 -32.64
N TRP A 765 0.40 6.81 -33.96
CA TRP A 765 1.24 6.13 -34.94
C TRP A 765 2.75 6.47 -34.79
N LYS A 766 3.10 7.57 -34.13
CA LYS A 766 4.49 7.97 -33.89
C LYS A 766 5.16 7.08 -32.83
N LEU A 767 4.41 6.49 -31.90
CA LEU A 767 4.96 5.72 -30.78
C LEU A 767 5.75 4.48 -31.23
N SER A 768 5.34 3.84 -32.33
CA SER A 768 6.05 2.68 -32.88
C SER A 768 7.44 3.03 -33.39
N TYR A 769 7.69 4.26 -33.83
CA TYR A 769 9.00 4.70 -34.30
C TYR A 769 10.00 4.85 -33.15
N TYR A 770 9.50 5.11 -31.93
CA TYR A 770 10.34 5.21 -30.74
C TYR A 770 10.82 3.85 -30.22
N SER A 771 10.21 2.76 -30.67
CA SER A 771 10.43 1.40 -30.17
C SER A 771 11.91 1.00 -30.08
N ASN A 772 12.67 1.17 -31.17
CA ASN A 772 14.09 0.81 -31.21
C ASN A 772 14.95 1.64 -30.24
N ALA A 773 14.68 2.95 -30.16
CA ALA A 773 15.39 3.82 -29.24
C ALA A 773 15.05 3.48 -27.78
N LEU A 774 13.77 3.24 -27.49
CA LEU A 774 13.32 2.76 -26.18
C LEU A 774 13.95 1.40 -25.84
N LYS A 775 14.08 0.50 -26.80
CA LYS A 775 14.77 -0.78 -26.63
C LYS A 775 16.18 -0.55 -26.10
N THR A 776 17.01 0.24 -26.79
CA THR A 776 18.38 0.55 -26.33
C THR A 776 18.42 1.31 -25.01
N LEU A 777 17.44 2.19 -24.73
CA LEU A 777 17.41 2.96 -23.50
C LEU A 777 17.17 2.08 -22.25
N TYR A 778 16.42 0.98 -22.40
CA TYR A 778 16.03 0.10 -21.29
C TYR A 778 16.58 -1.33 -21.43
N GLU A 779 17.28 -1.64 -22.52
CA GLU A 779 18.14 -2.81 -22.67
C GLU A 779 19.19 -2.76 -21.57
N TRP A 780 19.01 -3.59 -20.56
CA TRP A 780 20.11 -3.95 -19.70
C TRP A 780 21.17 -4.67 -20.55
N ASN A 781 22.41 -4.20 -20.40
CA ASN A 781 23.66 -4.55 -21.08
C ASN A 781 24.07 -6.04 -21.03
N ASN A 782 23.15 -6.98 -21.22
CA ASN A 782 23.37 -8.42 -21.14
C ASN A 782 23.07 -9.14 -22.46
N GLU A 783 22.67 -8.49 -23.57
CA GLU A 783 22.34 -9.21 -24.83
C GLU A 783 23.50 -10.10 -25.30
N LEU A 784 24.72 -9.55 -25.38
CA LEU A 784 25.92 -10.32 -25.72
C LEU A 784 26.21 -11.46 -24.72
N MET A 785 25.99 -11.21 -23.42
CA MET A 785 26.17 -12.23 -22.38
C MET A 785 25.09 -13.31 -22.42
N THR A 786 23.86 -12.94 -22.76
CA THR A 786 22.71 -13.83 -22.87
C THR A 786 22.85 -14.70 -24.10
N GLU A 787 23.32 -14.13 -25.21
CA GLU A 787 23.64 -14.87 -26.43
C GLU A 787 24.83 -15.82 -26.22
N HIS A 788 25.87 -15.39 -25.50
CA HIS A 788 27.02 -16.23 -25.17
C HIS A 788 26.68 -17.39 -24.22
N LEU A 789 25.94 -17.09 -23.16
CA LEU A 789 25.56 -18.07 -22.13
C LEU A 789 24.37 -18.92 -22.57
N THR A 790 23.64 -18.51 -23.61
CA THR A 790 22.36 -19.11 -24.06
C THR A 790 21.20 -18.98 -23.06
N TYR A 791 21.41 -18.27 -21.95
CA TYR A 791 20.40 -17.92 -20.96
C TYR A 791 20.72 -16.54 -20.35
N PRO A 792 19.72 -15.78 -19.85
CA PRO A 792 19.97 -14.50 -19.21
C PRO A 792 20.78 -14.69 -17.92
N PRO A 793 21.88 -13.94 -17.69
CA PRO A 793 22.66 -14.03 -16.46
C PRO A 793 21.83 -13.82 -15.19
N LEU A 794 20.77 -13.01 -15.29
CA LEU A 794 19.84 -12.77 -14.18
C LEU A 794 19.12 -14.05 -13.75
N SER A 795 18.71 -14.90 -14.71
CA SER A 795 18.04 -16.17 -14.40
C SER A 795 18.91 -17.11 -13.59
N LEU A 796 20.22 -17.17 -13.89
CA LEU A 796 21.16 -17.96 -13.11
C LEU A 796 21.32 -17.42 -11.68
N ILE A 797 21.34 -16.10 -11.53
CA ILE A 797 21.45 -15.48 -10.20
C ILE A 797 20.16 -15.74 -9.40
N ASP A 798 18.99 -15.60 -10.02
CA ASP A 798 17.70 -15.91 -9.41
C ASP A 798 17.65 -17.37 -8.94
N ASP A 799 18.08 -18.32 -9.77
CA ASP A 799 18.12 -19.75 -9.42
C ASP A 799 19.05 -20.03 -8.23
N VAL A 800 20.21 -19.35 -8.18
CA VAL A 800 21.14 -19.45 -7.04
C VAL A 800 20.47 -18.92 -5.76
N ILE A 801 19.83 -17.75 -5.82
CA ILE A 801 19.15 -17.14 -4.66
C ILE A 801 18.01 -18.03 -4.18
N ASN A 802 17.16 -18.51 -5.10
CA ASN A 802 16.04 -19.41 -4.79
C ASN A 802 16.51 -20.73 -4.16
N THR A 803 17.62 -21.29 -4.67
CA THR A 803 18.21 -22.52 -4.14
C THR A 803 18.73 -22.30 -2.72
N ILE A 804 19.39 -21.17 -2.46
CA ILE A 804 19.92 -20.84 -1.14
C ILE A 804 18.78 -20.64 -0.12
N ASN A 805 17.71 -19.94 -0.52
CA ASN A 805 16.51 -19.80 0.32
C ASN A 805 15.86 -21.16 0.62
N THR A 806 15.77 -22.04 -0.38
CA THR A 806 15.26 -23.41 -0.17
C THR A 806 16.13 -24.20 0.81
N LEU A 807 17.45 -24.09 0.71
CA LEU A 807 18.39 -24.76 1.63
C LEU A 807 18.30 -24.19 3.05
N LEU A 808 18.08 -22.88 3.18
CA LEU A 808 17.85 -22.23 4.47
C LEU A 808 16.66 -22.86 5.18
N TYR A 809 15.49 -22.89 4.54
CA TYR A 809 14.28 -23.44 5.16
C TYR A 809 14.44 -24.92 5.52
N LYS A 810 15.14 -25.71 4.69
CA LYS A 810 15.47 -27.10 5.02
C LYS A 810 16.37 -27.22 6.25
N ALA A 811 17.38 -26.35 6.38
CA ALA A 811 18.29 -26.36 7.51
C ALA A 811 17.58 -25.94 8.81
N VAL A 812 16.76 -24.90 8.76
CA VAL A 812 15.93 -24.44 9.89
C VAL A 812 14.96 -25.53 10.32
N GLY A 813 14.25 -26.16 9.37
CA GLY A 813 13.34 -27.26 9.67
C GLY A 813 14.03 -28.46 10.30
N ALA A 814 15.27 -28.78 9.89
CA ALA A 814 16.06 -29.83 10.52
C ALA A 814 16.48 -29.48 11.96
N ILE A 815 16.82 -28.20 12.21
CA ILE A 815 17.11 -27.70 13.57
C ILE A 815 15.87 -27.80 14.45
N GLU A 816 14.70 -27.38 13.95
CA GLU A 816 13.44 -27.47 14.67
C GLU A 816 13.09 -28.91 15.04
N GLN A 817 13.20 -29.84 14.08
CA GLN A 817 12.98 -31.27 14.32
C GLN A 817 13.94 -31.83 15.37
N TYR A 818 15.23 -31.51 15.28
CA TYR A 818 16.22 -31.96 16.26
C TYR A 818 15.91 -31.43 17.67
N MET A 819 15.56 -30.14 17.79
CA MET A 819 15.23 -29.52 19.07
C MET A 819 13.97 -30.13 19.69
N LYS A 820 12.95 -30.47 18.88
CA LYS A 820 11.73 -31.16 19.34
C LYS A 820 11.98 -32.59 19.86
N HIS A 821 13.09 -33.22 19.48
CA HIS A 821 13.47 -34.53 20.00
C HIS A 821 14.27 -34.47 21.31
N LEU A 822 14.64 -33.29 21.79
CA LEU A 822 15.31 -33.13 23.08
C LEU A 822 14.29 -33.26 24.24
N PRO A 823 14.71 -33.78 25.41
CA PRO A 823 13.83 -33.94 26.55
C PRO A 823 13.25 -32.59 27.01
N PRO A 824 11.93 -32.51 27.35
CA PRO A 824 11.26 -31.26 27.75
C PRO A 824 11.84 -30.56 28.99
N SER A 825 12.69 -31.25 29.75
CA SER A 825 13.39 -30.72 30.92
C SER A 825 14.57 -29.80 30.57
N MET A 826 15.05 -29.79 29.32
CA MET A 826 16.19 -28.97 28.90
C MET A 826 15.78 -27.63 28.27
N ILE A 827 14.74 -27.59 27.43
CA ILE A 827 14.28 -26.38 26.74
C ILE A 827 12.75 -26.48 26.56
N SER A 828 12.04 -25.38 26.79
CA SER A 828 10.58 -25.33 26.60
C SER A 828 10.20 -25.26 25.12
N GLU A 829 9.06 -25.83 24.73
CA GLU A 829 8.57 -25.81 23.34
C GLU A 829 8.36 -24.38 22.81
N LYS A 830 7.95 -23.46 23.70
CA LYS A 830 7.82 -22.03 23.39
C LYS A 830 9.19 -21.40 23.05
N GLU A 831 10.22 -21.74 23.81
CA GLU A 831 11.59 -21.24 23.60
C GLU A 831 12.24 -21.84 22.35
N ILE A 832 11.92 -23.09 22.01
CA ILE A 832 12.33 -23.71 20.74
C ILE A 832 11.71 -22.95 19.57
N ASN A 833 10.39 -22.70 19.60
CA ASN A 833 9.70 -22.02 18.51
C ASN A 833 10.18 -20.56 18.35
N GLU A 834 10.29 -19.81 19.46
CA GLU A 834 10.79 -18.44 19.43
C GLU A 834 12.26 -18.37 19.00
N GLY A 835 13.10 -19.31 19.45
CA GLY A 835 14.52 -19.37 19.12
C GLY A 835 14.79 -19.77 17.66
N VAL A 836 14.11 -20.81 17.17
CA VAL A 836 14.20 -21.27 15.78
C VAL A 836 13.74 -20.16 14.83
N GLN A 837 12.63 -19.49 15.15
CA GLN A 837 12.12 -18.36 14.36
C GLN A 837 13.10 -17.17 14.34
N GLN A 838 13.79 -16.88 15.45
CA GLN A 838 14.84 -15.85 15.50
C GLN A 838 16.06 -16.23 14.65
N VAL A 839 16.47 -17.50 14.68
CA VAL A 839 17.59 -18.02 13.85
C VAL A 839 17.24 -17.97 12.37
N GLU A 840 16.04 -18.40 12.00
CA GLU A 840 15.51 -18.31 10.64
C GLU A 840 15.55 -16.87 10.14
N THR A 841 14.92 -15.96 10.89
CA THR A 841 14.90 -14.53 10.55
C THR A 841 16.30 -13.94 10.43
N PHE A 842 17.23 -14.31 11.32
CA PHE A 842 18.62 -13.83 11.25
C PHE A 842 19.32 -14.30 9.98
N LEU A 843 19.17 -15.59 9.65
CA LEU A 843 19.77 -16.19 8.47
C LEU A 843 19.17 -15.65 7.17
N GLU A 844 17.85 -15.44 7.10
CA GLU A 844 17.18 -14.78 5.97
C GLU A 844 17.78 -13.38 5.74
N ASN A 845 17.85 -12.55 6.78
CA ASN A 845 18.42 -11.20 6.67
C ASN A 845 19.91 -11.21 6.26
N ALA A 846 20.67 -12.23 6.68
CA ALA A 846 22.07 -12.39 6.32
C ALA A 846 22.23 -12.85 4.85
N ILE A 847 21.37 -13.76 4.40
CA ILE A 847 21.33 -14.24 3.02
C ILE A 847 20.91 -13.10 2.12
N ASP A 848 19.76 -12.45 2.35
CA ASP A 848 19.27 -11.34 1.52
C ASP A 848 20.34 -10.26 1.34
N ARG A 849 20.94 -9.77 2.42
CA ARG A 849 21.96 -8.72 2.35
C ARG A 849 23.16 -9.11 1.50
N ASN A 850 23.64 -10.35 1.63
CA ASN A 850 24.85 -10.80 0.96
C ASN A 850 24.57 -11.23 -0.48
N PHE A 851 23.39 -11.81 -0.74
CA PHE A 851 22.99 -12.27 -2.05
C PHE A 851 22.45 -11.13 -2.93
N ASP A 852 21.87 -10.07 -2.36
CA ASP A 852 21.63 -8.80 -3.06
C ASP A 852 22.95 -8.15 -3.49
N ALA A 853 23.97 -8.17 -2.62
CA ALA A 853 25.29 -7.66 -2.93
C ALA A 853 25.99 -8.49 -4.01
N PHE A 854 25.83 -9.81 -3.95
CA PHE A 854 26.29 -10.75 -4.97
C PHE A 854 25.59 -10.50 -6.31
N GLU A 855 24.27 -10.38 -6.35
CA GLU A 855 23.49 -10.08 -7.56
C GLU A 855 24.02 -8.82 -8.23
N LEU A 856 24.10 -7.72 -7.46
CA LEU A 856 24.59 -6.45 -7.97
C LEU A 856 26.04 -6.53 -8.45
N TYR A 857 26.91 -7.23 -7.72
CA TYR A 857 28.30 -7.38 -8.10
C TYR A 857 28.45 -8.24 -9.37
N ALA A 858 27.75 -9.36 -9.44
CA ALA A 858 27.78 -10.28 -10.58
C ALA A 858 27.28 -9.60 -11.85
N LEU A 859 26.12 -8.91 -11.79
CA LEU A 859 25.58 -8.20 -12.95
C LEU A 859 26.44 -7.04 -13.40
N ARG A 860 27.13 -6.35 -12.48
CA ARG A 860 27.93 -5.16 -12.81
C ARG A 860 29.38 -5.47 -13.19
N ASN A 861 29.95 -6.58 -12.75
CA ASN A 861 31.38 -6.84 -12.89
C ASN A 861 31.70 -8.17 -13.58
N ILE A 862 30.87 -9.20 -13.39
CA ILE A 862 31.11 -10.55 -13.93
C ILE A 862 30.41 -10.71 -15.27
N PHE A 863 29.12 -10.41 -15.31
CA PHE A 863 28.28 -10.51 -16.50
C PHE A 863 28.17 -9.19 -17.25
N MET A 864 29.27 -8.44 -17.34
CA MET A 864 29.31 -7.16 -18.04
C MET A 864 30.44 -7.16 -19.05
N VAL A 865 30.14 -6.72 -20.27
CA VAL A 865 31.15 -6.50 -21.32
C VAL A 865 31.39 -5.00 -21.45
N PRO A 866 32.64 -4.52 -21.30
CA PRO A 866 32.98 -3.11 -21.48
C PRO A 866 32.61 -2.60 -22.88
N GLU A 867 31.96 -1.43 -22.95
CA GLU A 867 31.39 -0.88 -24.20
C GLU A 867 32.43 -0.69 -25.31
N ASN A 868 33.66 -0.35 -24.95
CA ASN A 868 34.76 -0.09 -25.88
C ASN A 868 35.25 -1.32 -26.66
N ILE A 869 34.94 -2.54 -26.20
CA ILE A 869 35.37 -3.79 -26.87
C ILE A 869 34.21 -4.59 -27.45
N ARG A 870 32.95 -4.19 -27.22
CA ARG A 870 31.76 -4.97 -27.66
C ARG A 870 31.73 -5.21 -29.17
N GLY A 871 32.02 -4.20 -29.98
CA GLY A 871 32.03 -4.32 -31.44
C GLY A 871 33.11 -5.25 -32.02
N TRP A 872 34.05 -5.70 -31.18
CA TRP A 872 35.15 -6.58 -31.56
C TRP A 872 34.89 -8.05 -31.18
N ILE A 873 33.87 -8.31 -30.35
CA ILE A 873 33.54 -9.65 -29.88
C ILE A 873 32.56 -10.27 -30.87
N LYS A 874 32.96 -11.40 -31.48
CA LYS A 874 32.10 -12.24 -32.30
C LYS A 874 31.91 -13.59 -31.63
N LEU A 875 30.67 -14.06 -31.56
CA LEU A 875 30.35 -15.37 -30.98
C LEU A 875 30.54 -16.49 -32.01
N ARG A 876 30.81 -17.72 -31.54
CA ARG A 876 31.21 -18.84 -32.41
C ARG A 876 30.20 -19.13 -33.52
N HIS A 877 28.89 -19.05 -33.24
CA HIS A 877 27.84 -19.26 -34.24
C HIS A 877 27.75 -18.14 -35.27
N GLN A 878 28.27 -16.95 -34.97
CA GLN A 878 28.36 -15.82 -35.91
C GLN A 878 29.56 -15.94 -36.87
N MET A 879 30.42 -16.95 -36.67
CA MET A 879 31.63 -17.18 -37.47
C MET A 879 31.55 -18.40 -38.41
N SER A 880 30.48 -19.20 -38.33
CA SER A 880 30.29 -20.41 -39.15
C SER A 880 29.09 -20.29 -40.07
N GLU A 881 29.24 -20.60 -41.37
CA GLU A 881 28.11 -20.89 -42.24
C GLU A 881 27.45 -22.19 -41.76
N GLN A 882 26.25 -22.09 -41.20
CA GLN A 882 25.50 -23.24 -40.71
C GLN A 882 24.60 -23.82 -41.82
N ASP A 883 24.59 -25.15 -41.92
CA ASP A 883 23.78 -25.89 -42.88
C ASP A 883 22.30 -25.92 -42.44
N PHE A 884 21.55 -24.92 -42.90
CA PHE A 884 20.17 -24.63 -42.49
C PHE A 884 19.22 -25.82 -42.62
N GLU A 885 19.39 -26.68 -43.64
CA GLU A 885 18.50 -27.82 -43.88
C GLU A 885 18.70 -28.94 -42.85
N LYS A 886 19.95 -29.16 -42.40
CA LYS A 886 20.23 -30.12 -41.33
C LYS A 886 19.62 -29.68 -39.99
N ILE A 887 19.78 -28.39 -39.65
CA ILE A 887 19.21 -27.80 -38.43
C ILE A 887 17.67 -27.86 -38.44
N LYS A 888 17.06 -27.57 -39.59
CA LYS A 888 15.59 -27.63 -39.75
C LYS A 888 15.03 -29.04 -39.53
N SER A 889 15.75 -30.06 -40.00
CA SER A 889 15.42 -31.47 -39.77
C SER A 889 15.55 -31.85 -38.29
N GLU A 890 16.63 -31.44 -37.62
CA GLU A 890 16.85 -31.68 -36.18
C GLU A 890 15.79 -30.97 -35.32
N ILE A 891 15.43 -29.72 -35.64
CA ILE A 891 14.36 -28.97 -34.95
C ILE A 891 13.01 -29.68 -35.12
N SER A 892 12.70 -30.18 -36.32
CA SER A 892 11.45 -30.91 -36.56
C SER A 892 11.38 -32.18 -35.72
N LEU A 893 12.49 -32.92 -35.61
CA LEU A 893 12.59 -34.11 -34.78
C LEU A 893 12.41 -33.78 -33.29
N LEU A 894 13.05 -32.72 -32.80
CA LEU A 894 12.92 -32.24 -31.42
C LEU A 894 11.50 -31.78 -31.09
N LYS A 895 10.83 -31.05 -32.00
CA LYS A 895 9.43 -30.63 -31.83
C LYS A 895 8.50 -31.82 -31.67
N ASN A 896 8.71 -32.88 -32.46
CA ASN A 896 7.92 -34.11 -32.34
C ASN A 896 8.16 -34.82 -31.00
N LYS A 897 9.42 -34.90 -30.54
CA LYS A 897 9.74 -35.47 -29.22
C LYS A 897 9.11 -34.68 -28.08
N ILE A 898 9.18 -33.34 -28.13
CA ILE A 898 8.58 -32.47 -27.11
C ILE A 898 7.04 -32.61 -27.12
N SER A 899 6.41 -32.65 -28.29
CA SER A 899 4.95 -32.84 -28.38
C SER A 899 4.50 -34.19 -27.78
N MET A 900 5.27 -35.25 -28.01
CA MET A 900 5.02 -36.55 -27.39
C MET A 900 5.21 -36.51 -25.87
N ALA A 901 6.29 -35.91 -25.39
CA ALA A 901 6.54 -35.75 -23.95
C ALA A 901 5.45 -34.94 -23.26
N TYR A 902 4.97 -33.87 -23.88
CA TYR A 902 3.90 -33.02 -23.35
C TYR A 902 2.57 -33.77 -23.22
N LYS A 903 2.23 -34.64 -24.20
CA LYS A 903 1.05 -35.50 -24.11
C LYS A 903 1.14 -36.47 -22.93
N VAL A 904 2.30 -37.09 -22.72
CA VAL A 904 2.53 -37.99 -21.58
C VAL A 904 2.44 -37.24 -20.26
N LEU A 905 3.08 -36.07 -20.17
CA LEU A 905 3.04 -35.24 -18.96
C LEU A 905 1.60 -34.83 -18.61
N HIS A 906 0.84 -34.34 -19.59
CA HIS A 906 -0.57 -33.97 -19.39
C HIS A 906 -1.42 -35.17 -18.95
N THR A 907 -1.17 -36.38 -19.45
CA THR A 907 -1.87 -37.58 -18.96
C THR A 907 -1.51 -37.88 -17.51
N LEU A 908 -0.23 -37.82 -17.15
CA LEU A 908 0.25 -38.05 -15.78
C LEU A 908 -0.28 -37.01 -14.79
N GLU A 909 -0.35 -35.73 -15.16
CA GLU A 909 -0.90 -34.66 -14.32
C GLU A 909 -2.40 -34.85 -14.05
N ASN A 910 -3.17 -35.29 -15.06
CA ASN A 910 -4.58 -35.60 -14.86
C ASN A 910 -4.79 -36.84 -13.98
N GLU A 911 -3.92 -37.85 -14.08
CA GLU A 911 -3.93 -39.00 -13.19
C GLU A 911 -3.56 -38.61 -11.75
N ASP A 912 -2.56 -37.74 -11.57
CA ASP A 912 -2.16 -37.23 -10.24
C ASP A 912 -3.31 -36.45 -9.58
N LEU A 913 -3.97 -35.55 -10.30
CA LEU A 913 -5.14 -34.81 -9.81
C LEU A 913 -6.29 -35.74 -9.39
N LEU A 914 -6.54 -36.78 -10.17
CA LEU A 914 -7.56 -37.77 -9.86
C LEU A 914 -7.18 -38.57 -8.60
N ASN A 915 -5.94 -39.04 -8.52
CA ASN A 915 -5.43 -39.79 -7.37
C ASN A 915 -5.46 -38.94 -6.09
N GLN A 916 -5.10 -37.65 -6.16
CA GLN A 916 -5.19 -36.72 -5.04
C GLN A 916 -6.64 -36.51 -4.59
N SER A 917 -7.59 -36.41 -5.53
CA SER A 917 -9.02 -36.30 -5.21
C SER A 917 -9.54 -37.54 -4.49
N ILE A 918 -9.15 -38.73 -4.95
CA ILE A 918 -9.50 -40.01 -4.32
C ILE A 918 -8.89 -40.11 -2.92
N LEU A 919 -7.60 -39.78 -2.76
CA LEU A 919 -6.92 -39.78 -1.46
C LEU A 919 -7.57 -38.82 -0.47
N GLN A 920 -7.99 -37.64 -0.92
CA GLN A 920 -8.68 -36.68 -0.08
C GLN A 920 -10.04 -37.22 0.39
N GLN A 921 -10.82 -37.84 -0.50
CA GLN A 921 -12.09 -38.48 -0.15
C GLN A 921 -11.87 -39.61 0.86
N LEU A 922 -10.88 -40.48 0.65
CA LEU A 922 -10.54 -41.56 1.59
C LEU A 922 -10.14 -41.03 2.97
N ARG A 923 -9.31 -39.98 3.04
CA ARG A 923 -8.94 -39.33 4.30
C ARG A 923 -10.16 -38.75 5.03
N ASP A 924 -11.08 -38.13 4.30
CA ASP A 924 -12.31 -37.60 4.88
C ASP A 924 -13.24 -38.72 5.38
N PHE A 925 -13.28 -39.88 4.69
CA PHE A 925 -13.96 -41.08 5.17
C PHE A 925 -13.33 -41.62 6.47
N THR A 926 -12.01 -41.72 6.54
CA THR A 926 -11.29 -42.17 7.74
C THR A 926 -11.58 -41.27 8.95
N LYS A 927 -11.62 -39.94 8.75
CA LYS A 927 -11.98 -38.98 9.82
C LYS A 927 -13.40 -39.18 10.34
N LYS A 928 -14.37 -39.42 9.45
CA LYS A 928 -15.77 -39.66 9.84
C LYS A 928 -15.95 -40.97 10.61
N LEU A 929 -15.19 -42.02 10.25
CA LEU A 929 -15.17 -43.28 10.99
C LEU A 929 -14.50 -43.15 12.36
N ALA A 930 -13.41 -42.37 12.45
CA ALA A 930 -12.74 -42.08 13.72
C ALA A 930 -13.70 -41.38 14.71
N PHE A 931 -14.50 -40.42 14.23
CA PHE A 931 -15.52 -39.74 15.03
C PHE A 931 -16.56 -40.71 15.64
N LEU A 932 -17.02 -41.71 14.87
CA LEU A 932 -17.95 -42.73 15.37
C LEU A 932 -17.34 -43.61 16.48
N SER A 933 -16.03 -43.81 16.46
CA SER A 933 -15.30 -44.54 17.51
C SER A 933 -15.14 -43.75 18.80
N ASP A 934 -15.07 -42.41 18.73
CA ASP A 934 -14.89 -41.57 19.91
C ASP A 934 -16.21 -41.30 20.66
N ILE A 935 -17.35 -41.33 19.97
CA ILE A 935 -18.69 -41.23 20.59
C ILE A 935 -18.94 -42.33 21.64
N SER A 936 -18.32 -43.51 21.49
CA SER A 936 -18.53 -44.63 22.43
C SER A 936 -17.96 -44.39 23.84
N LYS A 937 -17.25 -43.27 24.07
CA LYS A 937 -16.58 -42.98 25.34
C LYS A 937 -17.32 -42.00 26.25
N GLU A 938 -18.24 -41.20 25.73
CA GLU A 938 -18.79 -40.07 26.50
C GLU A 938 -20.19 -40.28 27.07
N HIS A 939 -20.96 -41.30 26.66
CA HIS A 939 -22.32 -41.50 27.18
C HIS A 939 -22.69 -42.98 27.41
N GLU A 940 -22.96 -43.33 28.67
CA GLU A 940 -23.58 -44.62 29.06
C GLU A 940 -25.07 -44.64 28.67
N VAL A 941 -25.37 -44.90 27.40
CA VAL A 941 -26.75 -45.10 26.92
C VAL A 941 -26.87 -46.50 26.31
N LYS A 942 -27.91 -47.24 26.69
CA LYS A 942 -28.25 -48.54 26.10
C LYS A 942 -29.00 -48.35 24.78
N PRO A 943 -28.47 -48.84 23.64
CA PRO A 943 -29.14 -48.73 22.34
C PRO A 943 -30.26 -49.78 22.19
N LEU A 944 -31.30 -49.45 21.41
CA LEU A 944 -32.38 -50.37 21.03
C LEU A 944 -31.82 -51.55 20.21
N PRO A 945 -32.21 -52.82 20.45
CA PRO A 945 -31.66 -54.00 19.77
C PRO A 945 -31.75 -53.94 18.23
N GLU A 946 -32.87 -53.44 17.70
CA GLU A 946 -33.09 -53.26 16.26
C GLU A 946 -32.10 -52.28 15.63
N THR A 947 -31.64 -51.29 16.40
CA THR A 947 -30.65 -50.30 15.94
C THR A 947 -29.24 -50.88 15.95
N VAL A 948 -28.92 -51.73 16.93
CA VAL A 948 -27.65 -52.46 16.98
C VAL A 948 -27.55 -53.45 15.82
N GLU A 949 -28.62 -54.20 15.54
CA GLU A 949 -28.66 -55.15 14.43
C GLU A 949 -28.54 -54.43 13.07
N PHE A 950 -29.19 -53.27 12.91
CA PHE A 950 -29.02 -52.42 11.73
C PHE A 950 -27.57 -51.93 11.58
N LEU A 951 -26.95 -51.42 12.66
CA LEU A 951 -25.57 -50.91 12.63
C LEU A 951 -24.56 -52.03 12.35
N VAL A 952 -24.75 -53.22 12.91
CA VAL A 952 -23.92 -54.41 12.62
C VAL A 952 -24.05 -54.80 11.15
N ASN A 953 -25.27 -54.82 10.60
CA ASN A 953 -25.49 -55.10 9.18
C ASN A 953 -24.86 -54.03 8.26
N GLN A 954 -24.96 -52.74 8.62
CA GLN A 954 -24.30 -51.67 7.85
C GLN A 954 -22.77 -51.78 7.94
N THR A 955 -22.21 -52.17 9.09
CA THR A 955 -20.77 -52.33 9.28
C THR A 955 -20.21 -53.50 8.46
N LEU A 956 -20.91 -54.64 8.44
CA LEU A 956 -20.56 -55.80 7.60
C LEU A 956 -20.65 -55.46 6.11
N THR A 957 -21.67 -54.68 5.71
CA THR A 957 -21.82 -54.19 4.33
C THR A 957 -20.70 -53.23 3.95
N LEU A 958 -20.31 -52.33 4.84
CA LEU A 958 -19.19 -51.40 4.65
C LEU A 958 -17.87 -52.16 4.49
N GLN A 959 -17.64 -53.21 5.28
CA GLN A 959 -16.45 -54.05 5.20
C GLN A 959 -16.34 -54.80 3.86
N SER A 960 -17.47 -55.29 3.33
CA SER A 960 -17.55 -55.88 1.98
C SER A 960 -17.25 -54.87 0.87
N LEU A 961 -17.81 -53.65 0.98
CA LEU A 961 -17.55 -52.57 0.03
C LEU A 961 -16.09 -52.11 0.05
N LEU A 962 -15.48 -51.97 1.23
CA LEU A 962 -14.07 -51.60 1.35
C LEU A 962 -13.15 -52.66 0.75
N SER A 963 -13.43 -53.95 0.99
CA SER A 963 -12.67 -55.06 0.40
C SER A 963 -12.79 -55.06 -1.12
N SER A 964 -13.97 -54.73 -1.64
CA SER A 964 -14.21 -54.56 -3.08
C SER A 964 -13.42 -53.37 -3.65
N LEU A 965 -13.34 -52.27 -2.91
CA LEU A 965 -12.60 -51.06 -3.29
C LEU A 965 -11.09 -51.28 -3.27
N GLN A 966 -10.58 -52.08 -2.32
CA GLN A 966 -9.19 -52.52 -2.23
C GLN A 966 -8.80 -53.43 -3.40
N THR A 967 -9.73 -54.26 -3.85
CA THR A 967 -9.55 -55.12 -5.03
C THR A 967 -9.61 -54.30 -6.33
N LEU A 968 -10.52 -53.32 -6.42
CA LEU A 968 -10.62 -52.36 -7.53
C LEU A 968 -9.42 -51.40 -7.63
N ALA A 969 -8.83 -50.98 -6.50
CA ALA A 969 -7.63 -50.15 -6.49
C ALA A 969 -6.39 -50.87 -7.04
N LEU A 970 -6.35 -52.21 -6.93
CA LEU A 970 -5.32 -53.06 -7.54
C LEU A 970 -5.57 -53.33 -9.03
N THR A 971 -6.78 -53.06 -9.55
CA THR A 971 -7.17 -53.27 -10.94
C THR A 971 -7.83 -52.00 -11.50
N TYR A 972 -6.98 -51.07 -11.93
CA TYR A 972 -7.35 -49.74 -12.45
C TYR A 972 -8.39 -49.83 -13.60
N ASP A 973 -9.68 -49.55 -13.32
CA ASP A 973 -10.59 -48.76 -14.20
C ASP A 973 -11.96 -48.46 -13.50
N LYS A 974 -12.27 -47.16 -13.32
CA LYS A 974 -13.59 -46.51 -13.06
C LYS A 974 -14.30 -46.59 -11.68
N LYS A 975 -14.44 -45.37 -11.08
CA LYS A 975 -15.46 -44.74 -10.18
C LYS A 975 -16.28 -45.59 -9.18
N PRO A 976 -16.47 -45.07 -7.94
CA PRO A 976 -17.75 -45.24 -7.23
C PRO A 976 -18.34 -43.93 -6.67
N LEU A 977 -19.57 -43.61 -7.10
CA LEU A 977 -20.42 -42.52 -6.60
C LEU A 977 -21.37 -42.95 -5.44
N SER A 978 -21.29 -44.20 -4.95
CA SER A 978 -22.32 -44.80 -4.08
C SER A 978 -21.98 -44.86 -2.58
N LEU A 979 -20.81 -44.41 -2.15
CA LEU A 979 -20.38 -44.50 -0.74
C LEU A 979 -20.86 -43.30 0.11
N SER A 980 -20.83 -42.10 -0.48
CA SER A 980 -21.18 -40.83 0.17
C SER A 980 -22.65 -40.75 0.59
N GLU A 981 -23.55 -41.30 -0.22
CA GLU A 981 -24.99 -41.28 0.04
C GLU A 981 -25.39 -42.18 1.23
N ARG A 982 -24.68 -43.28 1.45
CA ARG A 982 -25.00 -44.25 2.52
C ARG A 982 -24.50 -43.82 3.89
N ILE A 983 -23.36 -43.12 3.95
CA ILE A 983 -22.86 -42.55 5.22
C ILE A 983 -23.76 -41.42 5.70
N LEU A 984 -24.30 -40.62 4.78
CA LEU A 984 -25.28 -39.57 5.11
C LEU A 984 -26.55 -40.13 5.75
N TYR A 985 -26.94 -41.36 5.39
CA TYR A 985 -28.05 -42.09 6.02
C TYR A 985 -27.72 -42.54 7.45
N ILE A 986 -26.50 -43.05 7.68
CA ILE A 986 -26.03 -43.48 9.00
C ILE A 986 -25.92 -42.27 9.95
N GLU A 987 -25.38 -41.16 9.48
CA GLU A 987 -25.25 -39.89 10.24
C GLU A 987 -26.63 -39.36 10.67
N LYS A 988 -27.61 -39.36 9.75
CA LYS A 988 -28.98 -38.92 10.03
C LYS A 988 -29.67 -39.79 11.08
N SER A 989 -29.50 -41.12 11.03
CA SER A 989 -30.10 -42.03 12.00
C SER A 989 -29.54 -41.88 13.41
N ILE A 990 -28.23 -41.59 13.55
CA ILE A 990 -27.58 -41.36 14.85
C ILE A 990 -28.03 -40.02 15.45
N LEU A 991 -28.11 -38.96 14.64
CA LEU A 991 -28.47 -37.61 15.11
C LEU A 991 -29.94 -37.51 15.55
N THR A 992 -30.84 -38.37 15.07
CA THR A 992 -32.25 -38.38 15.48
C THR A 992 -32.53 -38.93 16.88
N GLN A 993 -31.56 -39.50 17.61
CA GLN A 993 -31.80 -40.18 18.90
C GLN A 993 -31.30 -39.46 20.16
N LEU A 994 -30.90 -38.18 20.08
CA LEU A 994 -30.66 -37.34 21.27
C LEU A 994 -31.85 -36.37 21.37
N PRO A 995 -32.81 -36.41 22.35
CA PRO A 995 -32.50 -36.37 23.79
C PRO A 995 -33.57 -36.93 24.81
N ILE A 996 -33.25 -36.86 26.12
CA ILE A 996 -34.13 -36.78 27.34
C ILE A 996 -34.59 -38.08 28.11
N TYR A 997 -34.05 -38.21 29.34
CA TYR A 997 -34.47 -38.89 30.60
C TYR A 997 -34.58 -40.43 30.81
N SER A 998 -33.92 -40.82 31.92
CA SER A 998 -34.24 -41.74 33.04
C SER A 998 -34.29 -43.27 32.89
N ASN A 999 -33.37 -43.88 33.66
CA ASN A 999 -33.43 -45.08 34.51
C ASN A 999 -33.44 -46.51 33.93
N ASP A 1000 -32.48 -47.25 34.50
CA ASP A 1000 -32.43 -48.68 34.82
C ASP A 1000 -31.83 -49.72 33.83
N ASN A 1001 -30.59 -50.08 34.19
CA ASN A 1001 -29.96 -51.39 34.42
C ASN A 1001 -29.82 -52.48 33.33
N SER A 1002 -28.55 -52.92 33.23
CA SER A 1002 -27.93 -54.22 32.85
C SER A 1002 -27.96 -54.71 31.40
N ASP A 1003 -26.85 -54.57 30.66
CA ASP A 1003 -26.09 -55.69 30.05
C ASP A 1003 -25.11 -55.19 28.97
N THR A 1004 -23.87 -55.69 29.06
CA THR A 1004 -22.66 -55.29 28.31
C THR A 1004 -22.57 -55.94 26.92
N VAL A 1005 -22.16 -55.19 25.89
CA VAL A 1005 -21.77 -55.71 24.56
C VAL A 1005 -20.37 -55.20 24.15
N ASN A 1006 -19.65 -56.07 23.45
CA ASN A 1006 -18.19 -56.19 23.33
C ASN A 1006 -17.56 -55.23 22.29
N LEU A 1007 -16.55 -54.46 22.69
CA LEU A 1007 -15.82 -53.45 21.88
C LEU A 1007 -14.66 -54.03 21.02
N THR A 1008 -14.60 -55.35 20.83
CA THR A 1008 -13.50 -56.02 20.11
C THR A 1008 -13.52 -55.84 18.59
N ASP A 1009 -14.68 -55.65 17.97
CA ASP A 1009 -14.79 -55.59 16.50
C ASP A 1009 -14.40 -54.22 15.91
N ALA A 1010 -14.59 -53.14 16.66
CA ALA A 1010 -14.21 -51.78 16.22
C ALA A 1010 -12.69 -51.58 16.15
N ARG A 1011 -11.92 -52.18 17.07
CA ARG A 1011 -10.45 -52.12 17.05
C ARG A 1011 -9.82 -52.91 15.91
N SER A 1012 -10.44 -54.02 15.51
CA SER A 1012 -10.04 -54.82 14.35
C SER A 1012 -10.22 -54.05 13.04
N LEU A 1013 -11.29 -53.28 12.93
CA LEU A 1013 -11.60 -52.46 11.75
C LEU A 1013 -10.62 -51.27 11.60
N LEU A 1014 -10.32 -50.58 12.71
CA LEU A 1014 -9.36 -49.45 12.74
C LEU A 1014 -7.93 -49.89 12.39
N TYR A 1015 -7.50 -51.07 12.84
CA TYR A 1015 -6.18 -51.62 12.49
C TYR A 1015 -6.05 -52.00 11.00
N ARG A 1016 -7.14 -52.44 10.36
CA ARG A 1016 -7.15 -52.72 8.91
C ARG A 1016 -7.21 -51.45 8.07
N LEU A 1017 -7.86 -50.39 8.56
CA LEU A 1017 -7.88 -49.08 7.90
C LEU A 1017 -6.52 -48.37 7.96
N SER A 1018 -5.76 -48.52 9.05
CA SER A 1018 -4.40 -47.96 9.15
C SER A 1018 -3.35 -48.69 8.30
N GLN A 1019 -3.67 -49.87 7.76
CA GLN A 1019 -2.82 -50.60 6.81
C GLN A 1019 -3.10 -50.20 5.34
N LEU A 1020 -4.10 -49.32 5.12
CA LEU A 1020 -4.54 -48.85 3.80
C LEU A 1020 -4.10 -47.42 3.47
N GLU A 1021 -3.74 -46.60 4.47
CA GLU A 1021 -2.92 -45.38 4.31
C GLU A 1021 -1.48 -45.73 4.00
#